data_AF-F3MK11-F1
#
_entry.id   AF-F3MK11-F1
#
_cell.length_a   1.000
_cell.length_b   1.000
_cell.length_c   1.000
_cell.angle_alpha   90.00
_cell.angle_beta   90.00
_cell.angle_gamma   90.00
#
_symmetry.space_group_name_H-M   'P 1'
#
loop_
_entity.id
_entity.type
_entity.pdbx_description
1 polymer ?
#
loop_
_entity_poly.entity_id
_entity_poly.type
_entity_poly.pdbx_seq_one_letter_code
_entity_poly.pdbx_strand_id
1 'polypeptide(L)'
;MRNKLVAWPLVVAMLVSIVFTAGGPPAKASAAGGTNLSIAKNVTASGQSQTYGPSNVNDGNPNSYWESTNHAFPQWIQVDLGAATSINEIVLKLPASWEPRTQTLSVQGSLNGTTFTNITGPSDYAFDPAEGNSVTVSFDETSTRYVRLSVTNNTTWPAAQLSEFEIYGPSVSPPTPPTGNNIASGKPITASSSTFTYVAAHANDNNVQTYWEGGSNPSTLTLDLESNHDITSIVLKLNPSPEWSVRTQTIQVLGHDQTTTTFSNLVSAQSYTFTPASGNFVTIPINATVKRLQLSITSNSGAPAGQIAEIEVYGTAGENPDLIITDMSWTPTSPSENDDITLHATVKNIGSSEAGATTVNFYLNDAKAGSSPVGPLAAGASATVSLQAGAQAAASYALSAKVDEENNIIELNDGNNSYSHSSPLVIGSVESSDLVGTIQWTPTTPMAGNAVAFTVNLRNQGNKATASGSHAISVALKNPAGSTIQNFDGSYHGALAAGASATVQIPGTWTAANGSYTLTTSVAPDANEVPAKRENNVSHANLTVYSSRGASMPYTRYDTDDAIRGGGALLKSAPTFDQALTASEASGQRYVALPSSGSNLEWTVREGEGGAGITMRYTMPDSSDGMGLNGSLDVYVNGSKKKTVPLTSYYSWQYFSSDHPADAPGGGRPLFRFDEVHWKLETPLQPGDKIRIQKSNADNLEYGVDFIEIEPVPAAISRPANSVSVTDFGAIPNDGQDDLTAFEAAVQAAASSGKTLYIPEGTFHLGNMWKIGSVGNLIDDMKIMGAGIWHTNIQFTNPNAASGGISLRIAGQLDFSHIYLNSNLRSRYNQNAVYKGFMDNFGTNSKIHNVWVEHFECGFWVGDYAHTPAKIAEGLVIENSRIRNNLADGVNFAQGTGHSTVRNSSIRNNGDDGLAVWTSNVNGAPAGVNNTFSYNTIENNWRAAAIAFFGGSGHKATHNLIVDTVGGSGIRMNTVFPGYHFQNNTGILFSDTTIIGSGTSKDLYNGERGAIDLEASNDPIRNVTFTDIDILNTQRSAVQFGYGGGFENIVFNHIRIDGTGLDGVTSSRFSSPHPGAAIYTYTGNGSATFNNLTMQNIAHPDLYFIQNGFHLILNEAIGD
;
A
#
# COMPACT_ATOMS: atom_id res chain seq x y z
N MET A 1 11.58 29.69 57.18
CA MET A 1 12.25 29.47 55.88
C MET A 1 11.75 30.57 54.94
N ARG A 2 12.46 31.70 54.93
CA ARG A 2 13.27 32.22 53.80
C ARG A 2 12.42 32.77 52.64
N ASN A 3 11.96 33.99 52.85
CA ASN A 3 11.77 35.03 51.83
C ASN A 3 12.84 36.10 52.11
N LYS A 4 13.54 36.61 51.08
CA LYS A 4 14.21 37.94 50.99
C LYS A 4 15.14 38.08 49.77
N LEU A 5 14.95 39.19 49.04
CA LEU A 5 15.94 40.19 48.58
C LEU A 5 16.85 39.96 47.33
N VAL A 6 16.68 40.90 46.38
CA VAL A 6 17.68 41.85 45.77
C VAL A 6 18.51 41.42 44.54
N ALA A 7 18.37 42.22 43.46
CA ALA A 7 19.40 42.96 42.68
C ALA A 7 18.77 43.39 41.31
N TRP A 8 18.51 44.65 40.90
CA TRP A 8 19.40 45.79 40.55
C TRP A 8 20.66 45.37 39.74
N PRO A 9 21.25 46.18 38.84
CA PRO A 9 20.76 47.05 37.74
C PRO A 9 21.64 46.93 36.45
N LEU A 10 21.19 47.13 35.19
CA LEU A 10 22.15 47.48 34.08
C LEU A 10 21.63 47.96 32.71
N VAL A 11 20.34 47.93 32.34
CA VAL A 11 19.97 48.23 30.92
C VAL A 11 19.31 49.61 30.71
N VAL A 12 19.14 50.40 31.76
CA VAL A 12 18.59 51.79 31.70
C VAL A 12 19.64 52.82 31.26
N ALA A 13 20.82 52.39 30.81
CA ALA A 13 21.95 53.28 30.48
C ALA A 13 22.14 53.60 28.99
N MET A 14 21.22 53.23 28.07
CA MET A 14 21.55 53.34 26.64
C MET A 14 20.45 53.82 25.69
N LEU A 15 19.40 54.49 26.15
CA LEU A 15 18.39 55.04 25.25
C LEU A 15 17.79 56.36 25.79
N VAL A 16 17.92 57.41 24.97
CA VAL A 16 17.24 58.72 24.99
C VAL A 16 17.91 59.87 25.77
N SER A 17 18.76 60.63 25.07
CA SER A 17 18.70 62.12 24.90
C SER A 17 20.07 62.65 24.41
N ILE A 18 20.21 63.08 23.14
CA ILE A 18 20.07 64.49 22.69
C ILE A 18 21.24 65.36 23.21
N VAL A 19 22.05 66.14 22.48
CA VAL A 19 22.21 66.59 21.08
C VAL A 19 23.41 67.60 21.07
N PHE A 20 24.04 67.83 19.91
CA PHE A 20 25.16 68.77 19.58
C PHE A 20 26.57 68.35 20.04
N THR A 21 27.54 68.10 19.15
CA THR A 21 28.20 68.99 18.16
C THR A 21 28.97 68.06 17.18
N ALA A 22 29.08 68.26 15.87
CA ALA A 22 29.69 69.37 15.16
C ALA A 22 29.34 69.27 13.65
N GLY A 23 28.92 70.38 13.04
CA GLY A 23 28.74 70.49 11.60
C GLY A 23 30.09 70.68 10.89
N GLY A 24 30.38 69.78 9.94
CA GLY A 24 31.32 70.05 8.85
C GLY A 24 30.57 70.59 7.62
N PRO A 25 31.24 71.31 6.70
CA PRO A 25 30.62 71.80 5.48
C PRO A 25 30.08 70.65 4.62
N PRO A 26 29.05 70.86 3.79
CA PRO A 26 28.47 69.81 2.97
C PRO A 26 29.55 69.22 2.05
N ALA A 27 29.72 67.90 2.09
CA ALA A 27 30.42 67.21 1.03
C ALA A 27 29.64 67.47 -0.27
N LYS A 28 30.35 67.98 -1.29
CA LYS A 28 29.84 68.08 -2.66
C LYS A 28 29.29 66.70 -3.06
N ALA A 29 28.05 66.66 -3.56
CA ALA A 29 27.46 65.45 -4.13
C ALA A 29 28.36 64.95 -5.28
N SER A 30 28.76 63.68 -5.22
CA SER A 30 29.33 62.96 -6.36
C SER A 30 28.17 62.37 -7.17
N ALA A 31 28.23 62.56 -8.50
CA ALA A 31 27.19 62.24 -9.46
C ALA A 31 26.66 60.79 -9.42
N ALA A 32 25.38 60.65 -9.73
CA ALA A 32 24.65 59.40 -9.88
C ALA A 32 25.18 58.61 -11.11
N GLY A 33 25.58 57.35 -10.89
CA GLY A 33 26.07 56.45 -11.93
C GLY A 33 24.97 55.93 -12.87
N GLY A 34 24.42 56.80 -13.70
CA GLY A 34 23.57 56.44 -14.85
C GLY A 34 24.41 56.01 -16.06
N THR A 35 23.83 55.22 -16.97
CA THR A 35 24.49 54.87 -18.24
C THR A 35 24.52 56.07 -19.19
N ASN A 36 25.70 56.42 -19.72
CA ASN A 36 25.83 57.45 -20.75
C ASN A 36 25.15 56.98 -22.05
N LEU A 37 24.06 57.64 -22.42
CA LEU A 37 23.20 57.33 -23.56
C LEU A 37 23.81 57.76 -24.91
N SER A 38 24.89 58.56 -24.90
CA SER A 38 25.55 59.00 -26.13
C SER A 38 26.56 58.01 -26.70
N ILE A 39 27.00 57.00 -25.92
CA ILE A 39 28.03 56.04 -26.36
C ILE A 39 27.56 55.26 -27.61
N ALA A 40 28.46 55.18 -28.60
CA ALA A 40 28.24 54.51 -29.89
C ALA A 40 27.04 55.03 -30.71
N LYS A 41 26.48 56.19 -30.34
CA LYS A 41 25.43 56.86 -31.12
C LYS A 41 26.04 57.68 -32.25
N ASN A 42 25.24 57.90 -33.30
CA ASN A 42 25.67 58.67 -34.45
C ASN A 42 25.77 60.16 -34.08
N VAL A 43 26.94 60.77 -34.31
CA VAL A 43 27.21 62.17 -34.02
C VAL A 43 27.43 62.95 -35.32
N THR A 44 26.77 64.10 -35.44
CA THR A 44 26.90 65.02 -36.57
C THR A 44 27.14 66.43 -36.06
N ALA A 45 27.78 67.29 -36.85
CA ALA A 45 28.06 68.68 -36.49
C ALA A 45 27.90 69.62 -37.68
N SER A 46 27.81 70.93 -37.41
CA SER A 46 27.76 71.99 -38.43
C SER A 46 29.00 72.07 -39.31
N GLY A 47 30.12 71.58 -38.81
CA GLY A 47 31.41 71.56 -39.48
C GLY A 47 32.49 70.99 -38.57
N GLN A 48 33.70 70.83 -39.11
CA GLN A 48 34.87 70.46 -38.33
C GLN A 48 36.12 71.14 -38.88
N SER A 49 37.11 71.36 -38.02
CA SER A 49 38.46 71.81 -38.36
C SER A 49 39.40 70.61 -38.43
N GLN A 50 40.17 70.49 -39.51
CA GLN A 50 41.19 69.45 -39.70
C GLN A 50 40.65 68.02 -39.43
N THR A 51 41.32 67.26 -38.56
CA THR A 51 40.98 65.87 -38.20
C THR A 51 40.12 65.76 -36.94
N TYR A 52 39.72 66.89 -36.34
CA TYR A 52 38.99 66.94 -35.06
C TYR A 52 37.49 66.76 -35.27
N GLY A 53 37.09 65.54 -35.63
CA GLY A 53 35.72 65.23 -36.06
C GLY A 53 34.70 65.01 -34.94
N PRO A 54 33.40 65.05 -35.27
CA PRO A 54 32.32 65.02 -34.29
C PRO A 54 32.21 63.70 -33.53
N SER A 55 32.67 62.57 -34.08
CA SER A 55 32.65 61.27 -33.38
C SER A 55 33.59 61.22 -32.17
N ASN A 56 34.50 62.19 -32.03
CA ASN A 56 35.41 62.23 -30.89
C ASN A 56 34.67 62.56 -29.58
N VAL A 57 33.47 63.16 -29.62
CA VAL A 57 32.76 63.56 -28.39
C VAL A 57 32.03 62.42 -27.67
N ASN A 58 32.07 61.21 -28.19
CA ASN A 58 31.46 60.04 -27.54
C ASN A 58 32.30 58.77 -27.67
N ASP A 59 33.61 58.92 -27.90
CA ASP A 59 34.56 57.82 -28.01
C ASP A 59 35.12 57.38 -26.64
N GLY A 60 34.84 58.13 -25.57
CA GLY A 60 35.28 57.86 -24.20
C GLY A 60 36.76 58.21 -23.96
N ASN A 61 37.42 58.91 -24.88
CA ASN A 61 38.80 59.35 -24.77
C ASN A 61 38.88 60.88 -24.53
N PRO A 62 39.17 61.32 -23.29
CA PRO A 62 39.17 62.75 -22.97
C PRO A 62 40.28 63.56 -23.66
N ASN A 63 41.21 62.91 -24.37
CA ASN A 63 42.30 63.57 -25.10
C ASN A 63 42.01 63.75 -26.61
N SER A 64 40.98 63.10 -27.16
CA SER A 64 40.45 63.44 -28.49
C SER A 64 39.41 64.57 -28.33
N TYR A 65 39.15 65.33 -29.39
CA TYR A 65 38.13 66.38 -29.36
C TYR A 65 37.56 66.65 -30.74
N TRP A 66 36.34 67.18 -30.75
CA TRP A 66 35.74 67.86 -31.88
C TRP A 66 36.09 69.34 -31.82
N GLU A 67 36.45 69.92 -32.97
CA GLU A 67 36.59 71.36 -33.15
C GLU A 67 35.76 71.79 -34.36
N SER A 68 34.85 72.75 -34.17
CA SER A 68 34.07 73.32 -35.26
C SER A 68 34.90 74.21 -36.21
N THR A 69 34.33 74.66 -37.32
CA THR A 69 35.00 75.62 -38.22
C THR A 69 35.35 76.93 -37.51
N ASN A 70 36.62 77.36 -37.56
CA ASN A 70 37.10 78.58 -36.90
C ASN A 70 36.40 79.85 -37.40
N HIS A 71 36.13 80.77 -36.48
CA HIS A 71 35.49 82.08 -36.67
C HIS A 71 34.06 82.03 -37.27
N ALA A 72 33.35 80.90 -37.12
CA ALA A 72 32.05 80.67 -37.76
C ALA A 72 30.88 80.49 -36.77
N PHE A 73 30.96 81.02 -35.55
CA PHE A 73 29.86 80.93 -34.58
C PHE A 73 28.54 81.56 -35.11
N PRO A 74 27.36 80.97 -34.80
CA PRO A 74 27.16 79.77 -34.00
C PRO A 74 27.53 78.48 -34.73
N GLN A 75 28.06 77.52 -33.99
CA GLN A 75 28.37 76.16 -34.46
C GLN A 75 27.61 75.15 -33.59
N TRP A 76 27.28 73.98 -34.14
CA TRP A 76 26.52 72.95 -33.43
C TRP A 76 27.09 71.54 -33.56
N ILE A 77 26.86 70.72 -32.54
CA ILE A 77 27.11 69.28 -32.54
C ILE A 77 25.89 68.54 -31.98
N GLN A 78 25.56 67.38 -32.53
CA GLN A 78 24.32 66.66 -32.27
C GLN A 78 24.53 65.15 -32.17
N VAL A 79 23.89 64.53 -31.19
CA VAL A 79 23.77 63.08 -31.03
C VAL A 79 22.34 62.63 -31.40
N ASP A 80 22.20 61.60 -32.24
CA ASP A 80 20.92 60.88 -32.46
C ASP A 80 20.84 59.66 -31.52
N LEU A 81 19.94 59.70 -30.53
CA LEU A 81 19.73 58.61 -29.58
C LEU A 81 19.06 57.37 -30.22
N GLY A 82 18.47 57.52 -31.41
CA GLY A 82 17.78 56.48 -32.18
C GLY A 82 16.26 56.45 -31.98
N ALA A 83 15.78 56.87 -30.81
CA ALA A 83 14.37 57.01 -30.47
C ALA A 83 14.15 58.14 -29.45
N ALA A 84 12.89 58.56 -29.26
CA ALA A 84 12.54 59.52 -28.21
C ALA A 84 12.89 58.93 -26.84
N THR A 85 13.84 59.54 -26.16
CA THR A 85 14.46 59.07 -24.92
C THR A 85 14.35 60.16 -23.88
N SER A 86 14.00 59.80 -22.64
CA SER A 86 13.96 60.76 -21.55
C SER A 86 15.36 61.10 -21.06
N ILE A 87 15.69 62.38 -21.01
CA ILE A 87 16.99 62.90 -20.58
C ILE A 87 16.78 64.03 -19.58
N ASN A 88 17.68 64.17 -18.61
CA ASN A 88 17.62 65.24 -17.60
C ASN A 88 19.00 65.84 -17.29
N GLU A 89 20.07 65.30 -17.86
CA GLU A 89 21.42 65.77 -17.62
C GLU A 89 22.32 65.51 -18.82
N ILE A 90 23.23 66.45 -19.08
CA ILE A 90 24.37 66.24 -19.95
C ILE A 90 25.66 66.61 -19.22
N VAL A 91 26.75 65.95 -19.58
CA VAL A 91 28.09 66.29 -19.10
C VAL A 91 28.97 66.59 -20.31
N LEU A 92 29.54 67.79 -20.31
CA LEU A 92 30.41 68.30 -21.36
C LEU A 92 31.84 68.38 -20.85
N LYS A 93 32.80 67.93 -21.65
CA LYS A 93 34.22 67.97 -21.25
C LYS A 93 35.09 68.62 -22.31
N LEU A 94 36.22 69.15 -21.85
CA LEU A 94 37.39 69.50 -22.64
C LEU A 94 38.58 68.66 -22.15
N PRO A 95 39.66 68.53 -22.94
CA PRO A 95 40.86 67.86 -22.47
C PRO A 95 41.37 68.47 -21.15
N ALA A 96 41.63 67.62 -20.16
CA ALA A 96 41.88 68.06 -18.79
C ALA A 96 43.11 68.99 -18.64
N SER A 97 44.05 68.95 -19.58
CA SER A 97 45.26 69.77 -19.59
C SER A 97 45.09 71.16 -20.21
N TRP A 98 43.93 71.46 -20.80
CA TRP A 98 43.67 72.71 -21.48
C TRP A 98 43.44 73.88 -20.52
N GLU A 99 43.83 75.08 -20.94
CA GLU A 99 43.67 76.31 -20.17
C GLU A 99 42.19 76.64 -19.90
N PRO A 100 41.88 77.29 -18.76
CA PRO A 100 40.51 77.62 -18.40
C PRO A 100 39.86 78.50 -19.47
N ARG A 101 38.60 78.20 -19.81
CA ARG A 101 37.83 78.93 -20.82
C ARG A 101 36.35 78.87 -20.54
N THR A 102 35.61 79.82 -21.09
CA THR A 102 34.15 79.81 -21.06
C THR A 102 33.62 79.60 -22.47
N GLN A 103 32.70 78.65 -22.64
CA GLN A 103 31.91 78.51 -23.86
C GLN A 103 30.45 78.87 -23.59
N THR A 104 29.89 79.74 -24.43
CA THR A 104 28.47 80.11 -24.38
C THR A 104 27.68 79.16 -25.26
N LEU A 105 26.77 78.37 -24.70
CA LEU A 105 25.98 77.40 -25.47
C LEU A 105 24.56 77.21 -24.93
N SER A 106 23.67 76.69 -25.80
CA SER A 106 22.34 76.20 -25.44
C SER A 106 22.22 74.70 -25.73
N VAL A 107 21.47 73.96 -24.90
CA VAL A 107 21.11 72.56 -25.16
C VAL A 107 19.75 72.52 -25.84
N GLN A 108 19.65 71.83 -26.96
CA GLN A 108 18.47 71.77 -27.81
C GLN A 108 17.99 70.33 -28.03
N GLY A 109 16.67 70.15 -28.07
CA GLY A 109 16.01 68.87 -28.31
C GLY A 109 15.21 68.88 -29.62
N SER A 110 15.10 67.72 -30.26
CA SER A 110 14.20 67.48 -31.39
C SER A 110 13.77 66.02 -31.44
N LEU A 111 12.52 65.75 -31.81
CA LEU A 111 12.03 64.40 -32.09
C LEU A 111 12.32 63.95 -33.54
N ASN A 112 12.55 64.91 -34.46
CA ASN A 112 12.63 64.65 -35.90
C ASN A 112 13.97 65.04 -36.55
N GLY A 113 14.87 65.66 -35.79
CA GLY A 113 16.23 66.01 -36.24
C GLY A 113 16.30 67.25 -37.15
N THR A 114 15.19 67.96 -37.36
CA THR A 114 15.13 69.16 -38.22
C THR A 114 14.65 70.41 -37.48
N THR A 115 13.63 70.30 -36.62
CA THR A 115 13.10 71.42 -35.82
C THR A 115 13.57 71.28 -34.38
N PHE A 116 14.32 72.26 -33.87
CA PHE A 116 14.93 72.22 -32.54
C PHE A 116 14.32 73.28 -31.61
N THR A 117 14.08 72.89 -30.36
CA THR A 117 13.70 73.78 -29.27
C THR A 117 14.75 73.74 -28.17
N ASN A 118 15.01 74.87 -27.51
CA ASN A 118 15.93 74.91 -26.38
C ASN A 118 15.35 74.09 -25.22
N ILE A 119 16.11 73.09 -24.76
CA ILE A 119 15.92 72.43 -23.45
C ILE A 119 16.48 73.36 -22.37
N THR A 120 17.68 73.91 -22.61
CA THR A 120 18.24 75.02 -21.84
C THR A 120 18.62 76.16 -22.79
N GLY A 121 18.34 77.39 -22.37
CA GLY A 121 18.71 78.59 -23.13
C GLY A 121 20.23 78.84 -23.14
N PRO A 122 20.72 79.76 -24.00
CA PRO A 122 22.14 80.10 -24.06
C PRO A 122 22.67 80.57 -22.70
N SER A 123 23.70 79.89 -22.20
CA SER A 123 24.36 80.19 -20.93
C SER A 123 25.87 80.07 -21.06
N ASP A 124 26.61 80.80 -20.22
CA ASP A 124 28.06 80.72 -20.13
C ASP A 124 28.48 79.56 -19.23
N TYR A 125 29.26 78.63 -19.76
CA TYR A 125 29.80 77.50 -19.01
C TYR A 125 31.32 77.57 -18.94
N ALA A 126 31.84 77.75 -17.73
CA ALA A 126 33.27 77.80 -17.45
C ALA A 126 33.84 76.39 -17.32
N PHE A 127 34.79 76.06 -18.19
CA PHE A 127 35.63 74.88 -18.10
C PHE A 127 36.92 75.28 -17.37
N ASP A 128 37.10 74.74 -16.17
CA ASP A 128 38.27 74.97 -15.33
C ASP A 128 39.06 73.66 -15.18
N PRO A 129 40.34 73.60 -15.58
CA PRO A 129 41.15 72.39 -15.42
C PRO A 129 41.30 71.96 -13.94
N ALA A 130 41.14 72.87 -12.98
CA ALA A 130 41.11 72.51 -11.56
C ALA A 130 39.88 71.68 -11.14
N GLU A 131 38.76 71.81 -11.87
CA GLU A 131 37.54 71.02 -11.69
C GLU A 131 37.41 69.97 -12.83
N GLY A 132 38.53 69.63 -13.48
CA GLY A 132 38.62 68.57 -14.48
C GLY A 132 38.20 68.97 -15.90
N ASN A 133 38.05 70.27 -16.20
CA ASN A 133 37.55 70.77 -17.48
C ASN A 133 36.23 70.09 -17.87
N SER A 134 35.35 69.92 -16.89
CA SER A 134 34.06 69.25 -17.02
C SER A 134 32.95 70.17 -16.53
N VAL A 135 31.85 70.21 -17.27
CA VAL A 135 30.65 70.97 -16.93
C VAL A 135 29.45 70.05 -17.01
N THR A 136 28.69 69.97 -15.93
CA THR A 136 27.39 69.30 -15.91
C THR A 136 26.28 70.31 -16.12
N VAL A 137 25.37 70.01 -17.05
CA VAL A 137 24.17 70.79 -17.31
C VAL A 137 22.96 69.91 -17.04
N SER A 138 22.32 70.13 -15.89
CA SER A 138 21.08 69.46 -15.50
C SER A 138 19.87 70.33 -15.88
N PHE A 139 18.76 69.69 -16.23
CA PHE A 139 17.50 70.34 -16.62
C PHE A 139 16.31 69.42 -16.31
N ASP A 140 15.10 69.97 -16.36
CA ASP A 140 13.89 69.18 -16.15
C ASP A 140 13.78 68.06 -17.19
N GLU A 141 13.35 66.88 -16.73
CA GLU A 141 13.23 65.69 -17.57
C GLU A 141 12.49 65.99 -18.88
N THR A 142 13.17 65.74 -20.00
CA THR A 142 12.67 66.05 -21.34
C THR A 142 12.84 64.83 -22.24
N SER A 143 11.77 64.45 -22.93
CA SER A 143 11.82 63.41 -23.95
C SER A 143 12.26 63.98 -25.30
N THR A 144 13.38 63.51 -25.83
CA THR A 144 13.91 63.91 -27.15
C THR A 144 14.65 62.76 -27.82
N ARG A 145 14.76 62.79 -29.15
CA ARG A 145 15.58 61.83 -29.91
C ARG A 145 16.94 62.40 -30.26
N TYR A 146 16.96 63.65 -30.68
CA TYR A 146 18.17 64.36 -31.08
C TYR A 146 18.51 65.38 -30.00
N VAL A 147 19.75 65.34 -29.51
CA VAL A 147 20.26 66.32 -28.54
C VAL A 147 21.37 67.10 -29.23
N ARG A 148 21.21 68.42 -29.31
CA ARG A 148 22.12 69.31 -30.02
C ARG A 148 22.63 70.42 -29.11
N LEU A 149 23.94 70.66 -29.12
CA LEU A 149 24.55 71.83 -28.51
C LEU A 149 24.72 72.89 -29.59
N SER A 150 24.25 74.11 -29.34
CA SER A 150 24.51 75.27 -30.19
C SER A 150 25.41 76.24 -29.44
N VAL A 151 26.67 76.33 -29.86
CA VAL A 151 27.72 77.12 -29.23
C VAL A 151 27.91 78.43 -30.00
N THR A 152 27.84 79.57 -29.30
CA THR A 152 27.92 80.91 -29.90
C THR A 152 29.21 81.66 -29.58
N ASN A 153 29.98 81.22 -28.59
CA ASN A 153 31.22 81.87 -28.18
C ASN A 153 32.14 80.89 -27.44
N ASN A 154 33.45 81.13 -27.54
CA ASN A 154 34.50 80.47 -26.77
C ASN A 154 35.58 81.51 -26.47
N THR A 155 35.91 81.74 -25.19
CA THR A 155 36.78 82.85 -24.79
C THR A 155 38.24 82.70 -25.21
N THR A 156 38.69 81.47 -25.47
CA THR A 156 40.14 81.19 -25.63
C THR A 156 40.51 80.68 -27.02
N TRP A 157 39.55 80.18 -27.80
CA TRP A 157 39.76 79.71 -29.16
C TRP A 157 38.61 80.14 -30.08
N PRO A 158 38.84 80.45 -31.37
CA PRO A 158 37.78 80.95 -32.25
C PRO A 158 36.80 79.87 -32.77
N ALA A 159 36.65 78.73 -32.09
CA ALA A 159 35.75 77.64 -32.47
C ALA A 159 35.11 76.96 -31.25
N ALA A 160 33.96 76.30 -31.45
CA ALA A 160 33.38 75.39 -30.48
C ALA A 160 34.27 74.14 -30.36
N GLN A 161 34.56 73.72 -29.14
CA GLN A 161 35.41 72.56 -28.88
C GLN A 161 34.82 71.70 -27.76
N LEU A 162 34.83 70.37 -27.92
CA LEU A 162 34.39 69.41 -26.89
C LEU A 162 35.19 68.11 -27.04
N SER A 163 35.67 67.54 -25.92
CA SER A 163 36.21 66.17 -25.88
C SER A 163 35.17 65.14 -25.56
N GLU A 164 34.16 65.46 -24.74
CA GLU A 164 33.03 64.55 -24.48
C GLU A 164 31.71 65.31 -24.45
N PHE A 165 30.66 64.67 -24.96
CA PHE A 165 29.26 65.05 -24.90
C PHE A 165 28.46 63.85 -24.41
N GLU A 166 28.40 63.72 -23.09
CA GLU A 166 27.70 62.64 -22.40
C GLU A 166 26.24 63.06 -22.14
N ILE A 167 25.30 62.12 -22.33
CA ILE A 167 23.86 62.36 -22.17
C ILE A 167 23.31 61.33 -21.20
N TYR A 168 22.59 61.77 -20.18
CA TYR A 168 22.05 60.92 -19.14
C TYR A 168 20.53 61.08 -19.01
N GLY A 169 19.87 59.96 -18.76
CA GLY A 169 18.46 59.89 -18.39
C GLY A 169 18.27 59.93 -16.87
N PRO A 170 17.05 60.24 -16.38
CA PRO A 170 16.74 60.06 -14.98
C PRO A 170 17.08 58.62 -14.58
N SER A 171 17.72 58.45 -13.43
CA SER A 171 18.00 57.11 -12.89
C SER A 171 16.69 56.33 -12.82
N VAL A 172 16.50 55.35 -13.71
CA VAL A 172 15.48 54.33 -13.52
C VAL A 172 15.92 53.56 -12.27
N SER A 173 15.23 53.81 -11.15
CA SER A 173 15.22 52.84 -10.07
C SER A 173 14.89 51.48 -10.69
N PRO A 174 15.49 50.37 -10.22
CA PRO A 174 14.98 49.05 -10.53
C PRO A 174 13.45 49.10 -10.34
N PRO A 175 12.63 48.52 -11.24
CA PRO A 175 11.20 48.49 -11.00
C PRO A 175 11.02 47.95 -9.58
N THR A 176 10.46 48.78 -8.69
CA THR A 176 10.10 48.33 -7.36
C THR A 176 9.30 47.05 -7.56
N PRO A 177 9.70 45.92 -6.94
CA PRO A 177 8.90 44.71 -6.97
C PRO A 177 7.46 45.10 -6.65
N PRO A 178 6.46 44.56 -7.38
CA PRO A 178 5.07 44.86 -7.09
C PRO A 178 4.81 44.68 -5.59
N THR A 179 4.23 45.69 -4.95
CA THR A 179 3.92 45.60 -3.52
C THR A 179 2.75 44.64 -3.33
N GLY A 180 2.99 43.50 -2.67
CA GLY A 180 1.99 42.47 -2.43
C GLY A 180 2.64 41.11 -2.17
N ASN A 181 1.83 40.12 -1.82
CA ASN A 181 2.31 38.74 -1.68
C ASN A 181 2.29 38.04 -3.05
N ASN A 182 3.27 37.18 -3.32
CA ASN A 182 3.24 36.28 -4.47
C ASN A 182 2.11 35.25 -4.28
N ILE A 183 1.04 35.34 -5.09
CA ILE A 183 -0.11 34.42 -4.99
C ILE A 183 0.07 33.11 -5.77
N ALA A 184 1.16 32.95 -6.52
CA ALA A 184 1.45 31.73 -7.30
C ALA A 184 2.14 30.63 -6.48
N SER A 185 2.78 31.01 -5.38
CA SER A 185 3.58 30.13 -4.52
C SER A 185 2.77 28.90 -4.07
N GLY A 186 3.25 27.70 -4.38
CA GLY A 186 2.66 26.42 -3.96
C GLY A 186 1.34 26.06 -4.62
N LYS A 187 0.84 26.88 -5.55
CA LYS A 187 -0.39 26.60 -6.30
C LYS A 187 -0.20 25.48 -7.33
N PRO A 188 -1.26 24.77 -7.77
CA PRO A 188 -1.11 23.75 -8.81
C PRO A 188 -0.52 24.30 -10.11
N ILE A 189 0.53 23.65 -10.62
CA ILE A 189 1.23 24.05 -11.84
C ILE A 189 1.55 22.84 -12.72
N THR A 190 1.37 22.97 -14.03
CA THR A 190 1.59 21.89 -15.02
C THR A 190 2.34 22.42 -16.23
N ALA A 191 3.08 21.57 -16.94
CA ALA A 191 3.81 21.95 -18.13
C ALA A 191 3.50 21.01 -19.31
N SER A 192 3.69 21.47 -20.55
CA SER A 192 3.53 20.61 -21.74
C SER A 192 4.57 19.49 -21.80
N SER A 193 5.73 19.69 -21.18
CA SER A 193 6.84 18.73 -21.09
C SER A 193 7.84 19.20 -20.04
N SER A 194 8.73 18.30 -19.62
CA SER A 194 9.90 18.62 -18.81
C SER A 194 11.14 17.89 -19.32
N THR A 195 12.31 18.45 -19.05
CA THR A 195 13.61 17.83 -19.30
C THR A 195 14.19 17.33 -17.97
N PHE A 196 14.62 16.06 -17.91
CA PHE A 196 15.14 15.41 -16.70
C PHE A 196 14.23 15.62 -15.47
N THR A 197 14.79 16.13 -14.38
CA THR A 197 14.11 16.41 -13.10
C THR A 197 13.64 17.86 -12.99
N TYR A 198 13.77 18.67 -14.05
CA TYR A 198 13.36 20.09 -14.07
C TYR A 198 11.85 20.22 -14.33
N VAL A 199 11.06 19.79 -13.34
CA VAL A 199 9.60 19.66 -13.41
C VAL A 199 8.88 20.99 -13.14
N ALA A 200 7.60 21.08 -13.52
CA ALA A 200 6.79 22.29 -13.42
C ALA A 200 6.71 22.86 -11.99
N ALA A 201 6.63 21.99 -10.97
CA ALA A 201 6.53 22.39 -9.57
C ALA A 201 7.75 23.19 -9.05
N HIS A 202 8.89 23.11 -9.74
CA HIS A 202 10.04 23.94 -9.41
C HIS A 202 9.91 25.40 -9.84
N ALA A 203 8.86 25.77 -10.60
CA ALA A 203 8.66 27.13 -11.05
C ALA A 203 7.81 27.96 -10.09
N ASN A 204 7.31 27.40 -8.98
CA ASN A 204 6.54 28.14 -7.98
C ASN A 204 6.76 27.65 -6.54
N ASP A 205 7.95 27.13 -6.25
CA ASP A 205 8.36 26.61 -4.94
C ASP A 205 9.06 27.69 -4.06
N ASN A 206 9.11 28.94 -4.52
CA ASN A 206 9.88 30.06 -3.97
C ASN A 206 11.40 29.80 -3.90
N ASN A 207 11.92 28.89 -4.72
CA ASN A 207 13.34 28.56 -4.74
C ASN A 207 13.94 28.78 -6.12
N VAL A 208 14.54 29.97 -6.30
CA VAL A 208 15.24 30.32 -7.56
C VAL A 208 16.46 29.45 -7.89
N GLN A 209 16.85 28.49 -7.03
CA GLN A 209 17.91 27.52 -7.32
C GLN A 209 17.39 26.30 -8.09
N THR A 210 16.11 25.96 -7.94
CA THR A 210 15.39 24.98 -8.75
C THR A 210 14.75 25.69 -9.96
N TYR A 211 14.39 24.92 -10.99
CA TYR A 211 13.71 25.46 -12.16
C TYR A 211 12.96 24.38 -12.93
N TRP A 212 11.96 24.82 -13.70
CA TRP A 212 11.35 24.07 -14.78
C TRP A 212 12.09 24.33 -16.10
N GLU A 213 12.27 23.28 -16.90
CA GLU A 213 12.74 23.35 -18.29
C GLU A 213 11.88 22.46 -19.19
N GLY A 214 11.34 23.03 -20.27
CA GLY A 214 10.58 22.28 -21.27
C GLY A 214 11.43 21.26 -22.06
N GLY A 215 10.78 20.33 -22.75
CA GLY A 215 11.48 19.36 -23.63
C GLY A 215 11.92 19.97 -24.97
N SER A 216 11.13 20.90 -25.52
CA SER A 216 11.41 21.63 -26.76
C SER A 216 10.50 22.85 -26.86
N ASN A 217 10.91 23.88 -27.62
CA ASN A 217 10.01 24.99 -27.95
C ASN A 217 9.07 24.63 -29.14
N PRO A 218 7.79 25.06 -29.12
CA PRO A 218 7.16 25.81 -28.03
C PRO A 218 6.86 24.93 -26.82
N SER A 219 7.15 25.46 -25.63
CA SER A 219 6.84 24.82 -24.34
C SER A 219 5.88 25.69 -23.55
N THR A 220 4.89 25.09 -22.89
CA THR A 220 3.92 25.82 -22.07
C THR A 220 4.01 25.45 -20.59
N LEU A 221 3.75 26.44 -19.72
CA LEU A 221 3.69 26.29 -18.27
C LEU A 221 2.39 26.95 -17.79
N THR A 222 1.51 26.18 -17.16
CA THR A 222 0.15 26.58 -16.76
C THR A 222 0.01 26.56 -15.23
N LEU A 223 -0.28 27.71 -14.66
CA LEU A 223 -0.53 27.93 -13.24
C LEU A 223 -2.04 28.04 -12.98
N ASP A 224 -2.54 27.35 -11.97
CA ASP A 224 -3.92 27.44 -11.50
C ASP A 224 -3.98 28.17 -10.15
N LEU A 225 -4.56 29.36 -10.12
CA LEU A 225 -4.76 30.16 -8.90
C LEU A 225 -5.98 29.69 -8.09
N GLU A 226 -6.64 28.61 -8.52
CA GLU A 226 -7.81 27.94 -7.90
C GLU A 226 -9.11 28.73 -8.00
N SER A 227 -9.06 30.04 -7.80
CA SER A 227 -10.17 30.98 -8.01
C SER A 227 -9.73 32.21 -8.78
N ASN A 228 -10.69 33.04 -9.20
CA ASN A 228 -10.42 34.31 -9.86
C ASN A 228 -9.56 35.21 -8.99
N HIS A 229 -8.53 35.78 -9.58
CA HIS A 229 -7.73 36.85 -9.02
C HIS A 229 -7.63 38.00 -10.02
N ASP A 230 -7.79 39.21 -9.52
CA ASP A 230 -7.51 40.44 -10.27
C ASP A 230 -6.01 40.71 -10.19
N ILE A 231 -5.28 40.32 -11.24
CA ILE A 231 -3.83 40.43 -11.29
C ILE A 231 -3.41 41.78 -11.88
N THR A 232 -2.28 42.28 -11.37
CA THR A 232 -1.65 43.55 -11.77
C THR A 232 -0.31 43.35 -12.46
N SER A 233 0.37 42.23 -12.17
CA SER A 233 1.62 41.84 -12.83
C SER A 233 2.00 40.40 -12.56
N ILE A 234 2.90 39.87 -13.38
CA ILE A 234 3.68 38.67 -13.08
C ILE A 234 5.17 39.00 -13.10
N VAL A 235 5.96 38.31 -12.28
CA VAL A 235 7.42 38.37 -12.30
C VAL A 235 7.94 36.99 -12.67
N LEU A 236 8.74 36.94 -13.72
CA LEU A 236 9.39 35.70 -14.16
C LEU A 236 10.86 35.77 -13.76
N LYS A 237 11.36 34.74 -13.11
CA LYS A 237 12.76 34.63 -12.69
C LYS A 237 13.44 33.44 -13.34
N LEU A 238 14.72 33.59 -13.58
CA LEU A 238 15.66 32.52 -13.87
C LEU A 238 16.65 32.39 -12.72
N ASN A 239 17.38 31.28 -12.65
CA ASN A 239 18.35 31.07 -11.58
C ASN A 239 19.40 32.20 -11.59
N PRO A 240 19.63 32.91 -10.46
CA PRO A 240 20.48 34.09 -10.42
C PRO A 240 21.98 33.77 -10.51
N SER A 241 22.38 32.49 -10.54
CA SER A 241 23.77 32.08 -10.67
C SER A 241 24.40 32.70 -11.93
N PRO A 242 25.63 33.27 -11.83
CA PRO A 242 26.36 33.80 -12.99
C PRO A 242 26.53 32.78 -14.13
N GLU A 243 26.46 31.48 -13.83
CA GLU A 243 26.53 30.37 -14.79
C GLU A 243 25.38 30.38 -15.81
N TRP A 244 24.26 31.03 -15.50
CA TRP A 244 23.11 31.08 -16.41
C TRP A 244 23.29 32.03 -17.61
N SER A 245 24.30 32.91 -17.58
CA SER A 245 24.56 33.96 -18.57
C SER A 245 23.31 34.81 -18.90
N VAL A 246 23.42 35.81 -19.77
CA VAL A 246 22.25 36.59 -20.22
C VAL A 246 21.37 35.70 -21.10
N ARG A 247 20.09 35.57 -20.77
CA ARG A 247 19.12 34.79 -21.58
C ARG A 247 18.04 35.69 -22.14
N THR A 248 17.66 35.46 -23.39
CA THR A 248 16.50 36.10 -24.02
C THR A 248 15.47 35.03 -24.34
N GLN A 249 14.26 35.15 -23.79
CA GLN A 249 13.14 34.24 -24.07
C GLN A 249 12.00 34.98 -24.76
N THR A 250 11.38 34.37 -25.77
CA THR A 250 10.16 34.92 -26.39
C THR A 250 8.94 34.30 -25.73
N ILE A 251 8.22 35.11 -24.97
CA ILE A 251 7.15 34.69 -24.05
C ILE A 251 5.85 35.36 -24.45
N GLN A 252 4.79 34.57 -24.57
CA GLN A 252 3.40 35.03 -24.60
C GLN A 252 2.74 34.66 -23.27
N VAL A 253 1.92 35.57 -22.73
CA VAL A 253 1.12 35.30 -21.52
C VAL A 253 -0.35 35.18 -21.90
N LEU A 254 -0.93 34.05 -21.53
CA LEU A 254 -2.33 33.71 -21.76
C LEU A 254 -3.04 33.56 -20.42
N GLY A 255 -4.35 33.74 -20.40
CA GLY A 255 -5.14 33.43 -19.21
C GLY A 255 -6.63 33.34 -19.49
N HIS A 256 -7.36 32.80 -18.52
CA HIS A 256 -8.81 32.76 -18.52
C HIS A 256 -9.34 32.82 -17.08
N ASP A 257 -10.56 33.29 -16.91
CA ASP A 257 -11.25 33.35 -15.62
C ASP A 257 -11.88 32.00 -15.24
N GLN A 258 -12.48 31.93 -14.05
CA GLN A 258 -13.12 30.74 -13.51
C GLN A 258 -14.44 30.36 -14.21
N THR A 259 -14.97 31.22 -15.10
CA THR A 259 -16.22 30.98 -15.84
C THR A 259 -15.97 30.41 -17.24
N THR A 260 -14.71 30.37 -17.68
CA THR A 260 -14.29 29.94 -19.00
C THR A 260 -13.18 28.89 -18.90
N THR A 261 -12.96 28.16 -20.00
CA THR A 261 -11.90 27.13 -20.09
C THR A 261 -10.91 27.39 -21.23
N THR A 262 -11.14 28.46 -22.02
CA THR A 262 -10.35 28.78 -23.20
C THR A 262 -9.39 29.92 -22.89
N PHE A 263 -8.09 29.68 -23.06
CA PHE A 263 -7.05 30.70 -22.88
C PHE A 263 -7.18 31.85 -23.88
N SER A 264 -7.23 33.07 -23.35
CA SER A 264 -7.21 34.32 -24.10
C SER A 264 -5.84 34.99 -24.02
N ASN A 265 -5.50 35.82 -25.01
CA ASN A 265 -4.22 36.53 -25.04
C ASN A 265 -4.22 37.72 -24.08
N LEU A 266 -3.41 37.65 -23.02
CA LEU A 266 -3.21 38.76 -22.08
C LEU A 266 -2.03 39.64 -22.48
N VAL A 267 -0.92 39.02 -22.88
CA VAL A 267 0.28 39.69 -23.40
C VAL A 267 0.75 38.95 -24.64
N SER A 268 0.76 39.65 -25.77
CA SER A 268 1.24 39.10 -27.05
C SER A 268 2.72 38.71 -26.96
N ALA A 269 3.11 37.70 -27.74
CA ALA A 269 4.48 37.17 -27.76
C ALA A 269 5.52 38.28 -27.99
N GLN A 270 6.47 38.42 -27.06
CA GLN A 270 7.60 39.35 -27.18
C GLN A 270 8.84 38.81 -26.46
N SER A 271 10.02 39.34 -26.81
CA SER A 271 11.29 38.89 -26.23
C SER A 271 11.60 39.62 -24.92
N TYR A 272 11.94 38.85 -23.89
CA TYR A 272 12.35 39.32 -22.58
C TYR A 272 13.78 38.90 -22.27
N THR A 273 14.61 39.85 -21.84
CA THR A 273 16.02 39.62 -21.52
C THR A 273 16.22 39.53 -20.01
N PHE A 274 16.73 38.39 -19.55
CA PHE A 274 17.06 38.07 -18.18
C PHE A 274 18.57 38.23 -17.99
N THR A 275 18.97 39.12 -17.09
CA THR A 275 20.39 39.45 -16.85
C THR A 275 20.76 39.09 -15.41
N PRO A 276 21.75 38.21 -15.17
CA PRO A 276 22.18 37.84 -13.82
C PRO A 276 22.58 39.05 -12.95
N ALA A 277 23.24 40.05 -13.55
CA ALA A 277 23.66 41.27 -12.85
C ALA A 277 22.50 42.13 -12.30
N SER A 278 21.29 41.98 -12.86
CA SER A 278 20.09 42.67 -12.41
C SER A 278 19.10 41.74 -11.69
N GLY A 279 19.58 40.61 -11.15
CA GLY A 279 18.76 39.66 -10.40
C GLY A 279 18.07 38.58 -11.23
N ASN A 280 18.35 38.50 -12.53
CA ASN A 280 17.85 37.49 -13.47
C ASN A 280 16.31 37.35 -13.52
N PHE A 281 15.59 38.47 -13.46
CA PHE A 281 14.13 38.49 -13.54
C PHE A 281 13.60 39.55 -14.51
N VAL A 282 12.34 39.41 -14.91
CA VAL A 282 11.56 40.42 -15.63
C VAL A 282 10.17 40.56 -15.01
N THR A 283 9.65 41.78 -14.99
CA THR A 283 8.27 42.06 -14.54
C THR A 283 7.42 42.37 -15.76
N ILE A 284 6.27 41.70 -15.88
CA ILE A 284 5.29 41.87 -16.95
C ILE A 284 4.01 42.43 -16.32
N PRO A 285 3.66 43.71 -16.56
CA PRO A 285 2.38 44.27 -16.13
C PRO A 285 1.22 43.59 -16.86
N ILE A 286 0.19 43.18 -16.12
CA ILE A 286 -1.01 42.55 -16.65
C ILE A 286 -2.20 43.09 -15.86
N ASN A 287 -3.26 43.55 -16.53
CA ASN A 287 -4.50 43.91 -15.85
C ASN A 287 -5.61 42.97 -16.35
N ALA A 288 -5.89 41.92 -15.59
CA ALA A 288 -6.86 40.89 -15.96
C ALA A 288 -7.38 40.15 -14.73
N THR A 289 -8.61 39.65 -14.82
CA THR A 289 -9.13 38.65 -13.89
C THR A 289 -8.84 37.26 -14.44
N VAL A 290 -8.11 36.44 -13.68
CA VAL A 290 -7.71 35.09 -14.11
C VAL A 290 -7.85 34.08 -12.98
N LYS A 291 -8.30 32.88 -13.33
CA LYS A 291 -8.10 31.66 -12.52
C LYS A 291 -6.84 30.94 -12.99
N ARG A 292 -6.63 30.86 -14.31
CA ARG A 292 -5.47 30.18 -14.89
C ARG A 292 -4.63 31.13 -15.71
N LEU A 293 -3.31 31.03 -15.55
CA LEU A 293 -2.30 31.69 -16.35
C LEU A 293 -1.49 30.64 -17.10
N GLN A 294 -1.16 30.90 -18.35
CA GLN A 294 -0.27 30.06 -19.13
C GLN A 294 0.82 30.90 -19.80
N LEU A 295 2.07 30.52 -19.58
CA LEU A 295 3.19 30.98 -20.37
C LEU A 295 3.31 30.10 -21.61
N SER A 296 3.43 30.70 -22.78
CA SER A 296 3.83 30.02 -24.02
C SER A 296 5.18 30.57 -24.46
N ILE A 297 6.22 29.75 -24.35
CA ILE A 297 7.60 30.13 -24.64
C ILE A 297 8.02 29.49 -25.95
N THR A 298 8.43 30.32 -26.91
CA THR A 298 8.71 29.89 -28.30
C THR A 298 10.19 29.93 -28.65
N SER A 299 11.03 30.61 -27.87
CA SER A 299 12.48 30.63 -28.04
C SER A 299 13.20 30.93 -26.72
N ASN A 300 14.43 30.42 -26.57
CA ASN A 300 15.35 30.72 -25.47
C ASN A 300 16.79 30.76 -26.00
N SER A 301 17.54 31.83 -25.73
CA SER A 301 18.91 32.01 -26.27
C SER A 301 19.99 31.20 -25.54
N GLY A 302 19.68 30.56 -24.42
CA GLY A 302 20.66 29.84 -23.58
C GLY A 302 20.33 28.37 -23.31
N ALA A 303 19.23 27.83 -23.84
CA ALA A 303 18.77 26.46 -23.64
C ALA A 303 17.82 26.02 -24.77
N PRO A 304 17.62 24.70 -25.00
CA PRO A 304 16.78 24.20 -26.10
C PRO A 304 15.28 24.51 -25.97
N ALA A 305 14.80 24.80 -24.75
CA ALA A 305 13.39 25.06 -24.46
C ALA A 305 13.21 26.23 -23.46
N GLY A 306 11.95 26.58 -23.17
CA GLY A 306 11.62 27.56 -22.15
C GLY A 306 12.07 27.11 -20.76
N GLN A 307 12.54 28.07 -19.96
CA GLN A 307 12.94 27.84 -18.57
C GLN A 307 12.35 28.90 -17.66
N ILE A 308 11.90 28.49 -16.47
CA ILE A 308 11.41 29.38 -15.42
C ILE A 308 11.85 28.80 -14.07
N ALA A 309 12.61 29.58 -13.31
CA ALA A 309 12.97 29.26 -11.93
C ALA A 309 11.88 29.68 -10.94
N GLU A 310 11.20 30.80 -11.21
CA GLU A 310 10.04 31.22 -10.43
C GLU A 310 9.08 32.02 -11.31
N ILE A 311 7.78 31.72 -11.23
CA ILE A 311 6.69 32.58 -11.70
C ILE A 311 5.96 33.15 -10.49
N GLU A 312 6.17 34.43 -10.22
CA GLU A 312 5.44 35.16 -9.19
C GLU A 312 4.25 35.87 -9.83
N VAL A 313 3.11 35.87 -9.15
CA VAL A 313 1.90 36.58 -9.59
C VAL A 313 1.50 37.56 -8.49
N TYR A 314 1.15 38.78 -8.88
CA TYR A 314 0.75 39.83 -7.96
C TYR A 314 -0.63 40.37 -8.32
N GLY A 315 -1.53 40.37 -7.35
CA GLY A 315 -2.92 40.75 -7.51
C GLY A 315 -3.70 40.64 -6.20
N THR A 316 -5.00 40.83 -6.28
CA THR A 316 -5.95 40.58 -5.19
C THR A 316 -6.89 39.45 -5.58
N ALA A 317 -7.40 38.72 -4.59
CA ALA A 317 -8.46 37.74 -4.85
C ALA A 317 -9.69 38.46 -5.45
N GLY A 318 -10.28 37.85 -6.48
CA GLY A 318 -11.53 38.32 -7.08
C GLY A 318 -12.72 38.07 -6.15
N GLU A 319 -13.87 38.65 -6.47
CA GLU A 319 -15.09 38.46 -5.67
C GLU A 319 -15.55 37.00 -5.71
N ASN A 320 -15.55 36.34 -4.55
CA ASN A 320 -16.09 34.99 -4.33
C ASN A 320 -16.70 34.89 -2.91
N PRO A 321 -17.66 33.97 -2.69
CA PRO A 321 -18.10 33.62 -1.35
C PRO A 321 -16.97 32.94 -0.57
N ASP A 322 -17.11 32.85 0.74
CA ASP A 322 -16.20 32.12 1.64
C ASP A 322 -17.04 31.64 2.82
N LEU A 323 -17.47 30.39 2.77
CA LEU A 323 -18.30 29.75 3.76
C LEU A 323 -17.43 29.27 4.91
N ILE A 324 -17.94 29.42 6.12
CA ILE A 324 -17.29 28.90 7.32
C ILE A 324 -18.36 28.47 8.29
N ILE A 325 -18.12 27.38 9.01
CA ILE A 325 -18.96 27.02 10.15
C ILE A 325 -18.39 27.71 11.39
N THR A 326 -19.16 28.64 11.97
CA THR A 326 -18.70 29.45 13.10
C THR A 326 -19.06 28.86 14.45
N ASP A 327 -20.07 27.98 14.49
CA ASP A 327 -20.54 27.38 15.73
C ASP A 327 -21.29 26.07 15.46
N MET A 328 -21.28 25.17 16.45
CA MET A 328 -22.11 23.97 16.48
C MET A 328 -22.70 23.77 17.86
N SER A 329 -23.92 23.23 17.93
CA SER A 329 -24.57 22.86 19.19
C SER A 329 -25.48 21.67 19.00
N TRP A 330 -26.03 21.15 20.11
CA TRP A 330 -26.97 20.05 20.09
C TRP A 330 -28.06 20.22 21.14
N THR A 331 -29.22 19.62 20.88
CA THR A 331 -30.35 19.58 21.82
C THR A 331 -30.83 18.13 21.95
N PRO A 332 -31.11 17.64 23.18
CA PRO A 332 -30.94 18.29 24.49
C PRO A 332 -29.47 18.43 24.91
N THR A 333 -29.15 19.35 25.83
CA THR A 333 -27.75 19.66 26.23
C THR A 333 -27.05 18.53 26.99
N SER A 334 -27.81 17.59 27.55
CA SER A 334 -27.29 16.40 28.24
C SER A 334 -28.14 15.19 27.83
N PRO A 335 -27.99 14.72 26.58
CA PRO A 335 -28.80 13.65 26.04
C PRO A 335 -28.44 12.32 26.69
N SER A 336 -29.41 11.43 26.73
CA SER A 336 -29.27 10.01 27.01
C SER A 336 -29.56 9.20 25.75
N GLU A 337 -29.26 7.90 25.78
CA GLU A 337 -29.47 7.01 24.62
C GLU A 337 -30.95 6.84 24.18
N ASN A 338 -31.91 7.46 24.89
CA ASN A 338 -33.32 7.49 24.51
C ASN A 338 -33.78 8.85 23.93
N ASP A 339 -32.94 9.88 23.99
CA ASP A 339 -33.32 11.22 23.54
C ASP A 339 -33.07 11.35 22.03
N ASP A 340 -34.05 11.87 21.29
CA ASP A 340 -33.80 12.30 19.90
C ASP A 340 -32.90 13.53 19.90
N ILE A 341 -31.73 13.41 19.27
CA ILE A 341 -30.72 14.46 19.23
C ILE A 341 -30.90 15.28 17.97
N THR A 342 -31.01 16.60 18.13
CA THR A 342 -30.88 17.56 17.03
C THR A 342 -29.51 18.21 17.07
N LEU A 343 -28.76 18.12 15.98
CA LEU A 343 -27.49 18.82 15.78
C LEU A 343 -27.74 20.13 15.05
N HIS A 344 -27.01 21.19 15.41
CA HIS A 344 -27.07 22.50 14.79
C HIS A 344 -25.68 22.93 14.34
N ALA A 345 -25.60 23.54 13.16
CA ALA A 345 -24.38 24.18 12.65
C ALA A 345 -24.73 25.56 12.11
N THR A 346 -23.95 26.58 12.47
CA THR A 346 -24.10 27.94 11.96
C THR A 346 -23.07 28.18 10.86
N VAL A 347 -23.54 28.24 9.62
CA VAL A 347 -22.75 28.61 8.44
C VAL A 347 -22.77 30.13 8.30
N LYS A 348 -21.62 30.72 8.00
CA LYS A 348 -21.47 32.12 7.67
C LYS A 348 -20.75 32.25 6.34
N ASN A 349 -21.22 33.14 5.47
CA ASN A 349 -20.43 33.60 4.34
C ASN A 349 -19.60 34.82 4.77
N ILE A 350 -18.29 34.66 4.94
CA ILE A 350 -17.32 35.73 5.22
C ILE A 350 -16.71 36.32 3.95
N GLY A 351 -17.07 35.80 2.77
CA GLY A 351 -16.58 36.24 1.47
C GLY A 351 -17.25 37.53 0.99
N SER A 352 -16.79 38.02 -0.15
CA SER A 352 -17.20 39.31 -0.72
C SER A 352 -18.39 39.21 -1.69
N SER A 353 -18.77 38.01 -2.13
CA SER A 353 -19.95 37.78 -2.98
C SER A 353 -20.95 36.79 -2.35
N GLU A 354 -22.16 36.71 -2.91
CA GLU A 354 -23.18 35.75 -2.49
C GLU A 354 -22.73 34.31 -2.75
N ALA A 355 -22.96 33.43 -1.78
CA ALA A 355 -22.81 31.98 -1.94
C ALA A 355 -24.14 31.38 -2.39
N GLY A 356 -24.11 30.51 -3.39
CA GLY A 356 -25.28 29.72 -3.79
C GLY A 356 -25.76 28.77 -2.69
N ALA A 357 -26.92 28.14 -2.89
CA ALA A 357 -27.39 27.10 -1.97
C ALA A 357 -26.44 25.90 -2.00
N THR A 358 -26.10 25.36 -0.83
CA THR A 358 -25.25 24.18 -0.69
C THR A 358 -25.73 23.31 0.49
N THR A 359 -24.89 22.39 0.97
CA THR A 359 -25.20 21.40 2.01
C THR A 359 -24.19 21.47 3.15
N VAL A 360 -24.66 21.25 4.37
CA VAL A 360 -23.83 20.97 5.54
C VAL A 360 -23.92 19.50 5.89
N ASN A 361 -22.79 18.81 5.93
CA ASN A 361 -22.66 17.44 6.39
C ASN A 361 -22.25 17.43 7.87
N PHE A 362 -22.96 16.68 8.72
CA PHE A 362 -22.67 16.51 10.14
C PHE A 362 -22.02 15.16 10.39
N TYR A 363 -21.12 15.12 11.37
CA TYR A 363 -20.30 13.96 11.69
C TYR A 363 -20.27 13.68 13.19
N LEU A 364 -20.35 12.40 13.54
CA LEU A 364 -20.17 11.88 14.90
C LEU A 364 -19.03 10.84 14.85
N ASN A 365 -17.90 11.11 15.50
CA ASN A 365 -16.68 10.30 15.41
C ASN A 365 -16.26 10.01 13.95
N ASP A 366 -16.24 11.05 13.11
CA ASP A 366 -15.92 11.01 11.68
C ASP A 366 -16.90 10.22 10.79
N ALA A 367 -17.93 9.58 11.36
CA ALA A 367 -19.03 8.99 10.60
C ALA A 367 -20.09 10.04 10.25
N LYS A 368 -20.47 10.12 8.97
CA LYS A 368 -21.50 11.05 8.49
C LYS A 368 -22.85 10.72 9.12
N ALA A 369 -23.30 11.56 10.06
CA ALA A 369 -24.59 11.44 10.73
C ALA A 369 -25.75 11.84 9.81
N GLY A 370 -25.50 12.75 8.86
CA GLY A 370 -26.47 13.19 7.88
C GLY A 370 -26.10 14.55 7.29
N SER A 371 -27.04 15.11 6.53
CA SER A 371 -26.85 16.35 5.78
C SER A 371 -28.03 17.28 5.97
N SER A 372 -27.81 18.59 5.87
CA SER A 372 -28.88 19.59 5.85
C SER A 372 -28.61 20.67 4.81
N PRO A 373 -29.62 21.09 4.03
CA PRO A 373 -29.45 22.14 3.04
C PRO A 373 -29.26 23.49 3.73
N VAL A 374 -28.34 24.29 3.22
CA VAL A 374 -28.21 25.72 3.53
C VAL A 374 -28.58 26.51 2.26
N GLY A 375 -29.54 27.44 2.39
CA GLY A 375 -29.94 28.29 1.28
C GLY A 375 -28.83 29.28 0.87
N PRO A 376 -29.05 30.08 -0.18
CA PRO A 376 -28.07 31.09 -0.59
C PRO A 376 -27.77 32.06 0.56
N LEU A 377 -26.51 32.46 0.68
CA LEU A 377 -26.01 33.34 1.73
C LEU A 377 -25.33 34.56 1.12
N ALA A 378 -25.92 35.75 1.29
CA ALA A 378 -25.29 37.01 0.93
C ALA A 378 -23.96 37.21 1.69
N ALA A 379 -23.06 38.01 1.14
CA ALA A 379 -21.80 38.38 1.78
C ALA A 379 -22.04 38.90 3.22
N GLY A 380 -21.36 38.30 4.21
CA GLY A 380 -21.48 38.60 5.62
C GLY A 380 -22.66 37.94 6.36
N ALA A 381 -23.59 37.29 5.66
CA ALA A 381 -24.76 36.65 6.26
C ALA A 381 -24.44 35.30 6.90
N SER A 382 -25.28 34.87 7.85
CA SER A 382 -25.20 33.55 8.48
C SER A 382 -26.56 32.85 8.49
N ALA A 383 -26.54 31.52 8.44
CA ALA A 383 -27.71 30.66 8.64
C ALA A 383 -27.35 29.48 9.54
N THR A 384 -28.23 29.17 10.49
CA THR A 384 -28.15 27.94 11.28
C THR A 384 -29.01 26.87 10.63
N VAL A 385 -28.40 25.74 10.31
CA VAL A 385 -29.09 24.55 9.83
C VAL A 385 -29.11 23.47 10.90
N SER A 386 -30.08 22.56 10.83
CA SER A 386 -30.28 21.53 11.84
C SER A 386 -30.48 20.16 11.23
N LEU A 387 -29.81 19.16 11.78
CA LEU A 387 -29.99 17.75 11.46
C LEU A 387 -30.66 17.02 12.63
N GLN A 388 -31.73 16.29 12.37
CA GLN A 388 -32.26 15.30 13.31
C GLN A 388 -31.40 14.04 13.25
N ALA A 389 -30.49 13.88 14.20
CA ALA A 389 -29.60 12.72 14.30
C ALA A 389 -30.26 11.53 15.03
N GLY A 390 -31.44 11.74 15.62
CA GLY A 390 -32.19 10.73 16.37
C GLY A 390 -31.47 10.30 17.65
N ALA A 391 -31.95 9.23 18.27
CA ALA A 391 -31.28 8.60 19.40
C ALA A 391 -29.93 7.98 18.98
N GLN A 392 -28.93 8.10 19.85
CA GLN A 392 -27.57 7.64 19.63
C GLN A 392 -27.09 6.84 20.85
N ALA A 393 -26.20 5.88 20.67
CA ALA A 393 -25.74 5.03 21.77
C ALA A 393 -25.02 5.85 22.86
N ALA A 394 -25.05 5.37 24.10
CA ALA A 394 -24.33 6.02 25.19
C ALA A 394 -22.81 5.98 24.97
N ALA A 395 -22.24 7.10 24.57
CA ALA A 395 -20.81 7.29 24.36
C ALA A 395 -20.45 8.78 24.34
N SER A 396 -19.16 9.06 24.22
CA SER A 396 -18.66 10.39 23.90
C SER A 396 -18.36 10.46 22.41
N TYR A 397 -19.00 11.36 21.68
CA TYR A 397 -18.83 11.55 20.24
C TYR A 397 -18.09 12.86 19.96
N ALA A 398 -16.99 12.79 19.20
CA ALA A 398 -16.45 13.98 18.56
C ALA A 398 -17.48 14.50 17.55
N LEU A 399 -17.91 15.75 17.71
CA LEU A 399 -18.90 16.37 16.84
C LEU A 399 -18.19 17.31 15.86
N SER A 400 -18.42 17.13 14.57
CA SER A 400 -17.94 18.04 13.54
C SER A 400 -18.97 18.22 12.43
N ALA A 401 -18.79 19.26 11.62
CA ALA A 401 -19.56 19.50 10.42
C ALA A 401 -18.69 20.12 9.33
N LYS A 402 -19.12 19.94 8.09
CA LYS A 402 -18.48 20.53 6.90
C LYS A 402 -19.54 21.12 5.99
N VAL A 403 -19.38 22.39 5.61
CA VAL A 403 -20.22 23.04 4.60
C VAL A 403 -19.59 22.86 3.23
N ASP A 404 -20.40 22.70 2.19
CA ASP A 404 -19.97 22.54 0.80
C ASP A 404 -18.87 21.49 0.58
N GLU A 405 -18.95 20.34 1.27
CA GLU A 405 -17.88 19.33 1.22
C GLU A 405 -17.60 18.75 -0.18
N GLU A 406 -18.56 18.87 -1.09
CA GLU A 406 -18.40 18.47 -2.50
C GLU A 406 -17.76 19.58 -3.37
N ASN A 407 -17.40 20.73 -2.77
CA ASN A 407 -16.83 21.92 -3.40
C ASN A 407 -17.62 22.39 -4.63
N ASN A 408 -18.95 22.51 -4.49
CA ASN A 408 -19.82 22.96 -5.58
C ASN A 408 -19.86 24.49 -5.70
N ILE A 409 -19.57 25.20 -4.62
CA ILE A 409 -19.40 26.64 -4.57
C ILE A 409 -17.92 26.93 -4.76
N ILE A 410 -17.59 27.87 -5.65
CA ILE A 410 -16.21 28.34 -5.79
C ILE A 410 -15.99 29.38 -4.71
N GLU A 411 -15.08 29.09 -3.77
CA GLU A 411 -14.88 29.92 -2.58
C GLU A 411 -13.50 30.61 -2.58
N LEU A 412 -13.31 31.58 -1.67
CA LEU A 412 -11.99 32.17 -1.41
C LEU A 412 -11.07 31.18 -0.68
N ASN A 413 -11.62 30.27 0.12
CA ASN A 413 -10.86 29.35 0.94
C ASN A 413 -11.65 28.08 1.30
N ASP A 414 -11.53 26.98 0.55
CA ASP A 414 -12.21 25.72 0.91
C ASP A 414 -11.66 25.08 2.20
N GLY A 415 -10.51 25.55 2.71
CA GLY A 415 -9.83 24.99 3.87
C GLY A 415 -10.47 25.34 5.22
N ASN A 416 -11.41 26.28 5.28
CA ASN A 416 -12.11 26.68 6.51
C ASN A 416 -13.56 26.15 6.57
N ASN A 417 -13.98 25.32 5.61
CA ASN A 417 -15.32 24.77 5.51
C ASN A 417 -15.66 23.73 6.59
N SER A 418 -14.65 23.24 7.32
CA SER A 418 -14.82 22.27 8.42
C SER A 418 -14.79 22.92 9.79
N TYR A 419 -15.66 22.48 10.70
CA TYR A 419 -15.62 22.83 12.12
C TYR A 419 -15.72 21.59 12.99
N SER A 420 -14.84 21.48 13.98
CA SER A 420 -14.89 20.46 15.04
C SER A 420 -15.19 21.13 16.36
N HIS A 421 -16.26 20.69 17.02
CA HIS A 421 -16.66 21.24 18.31
C HIS A 421 -15.65 20.86 19.39
N SER A 422 -15.29 21.82 20.26
CA SER A 422 -14.22 21.67 21.26
C SER A 422 -14.55 20.69 22.40
N SER A 423 -15.84 20.53 22.69
CA SER A 423 -16.35 19.50 23.61
C SER A 423 -17.02 18.37 22.83
N PRO A 424 -16.83 17.10 23.20
CA PRO A 424 -17.60 16.03 22.61
C PRO A 424 -19.07 16.10 23.01
N LEU A 425 -19.94 15.59 22.15
CA LEU A 425 -21.31 15.26 22.48
C LEU A 425 -21.29 14.02 23.39
N VAL A 426 -21.54 14.22 24.69
CA VAL A 426 -21.59 13.13 25.66
C VAL A 426 -23.03 12.68 25.85
N ILE A 427 -23.28 11.41 25.53
CA ILE A 427 -24.58 10.77 25.66
C ILE A 427 -24.54 9.85 26.88
N GLY A 428 -25.39 10.14 27.87
CA GLY A 428 -25.50 9.36 29.10
C GLY A 428 -26.11 7.98 28.86
N SER A 429 -25.63 6.98 29.60
CA SER A 429 -26.27 5.66 29.64
C SER A 429 -27.55 5.71 30.48
N VAL A 430 -28.58 5.02 30.02
CA VAL A 430 -29.80 4.84 30.81
C VAL A 430 -29.53 3.80 31.90
N GLU A 431 -30.15 3.95 33.07
CA GLU A 431 -30.11 2.90 34.09
C GLU A 431 -30.82 1.64 33.58
N SER A 432 -30.06 0.58 33.31
CA SER A 432 -30.55 -0.65 32.71
C SER A 432 -29.69 -1.85 33.10
N SER A 433 -30.31 -3.03 33.21
CA SER A 433 -29.58 -4.29 32.99
C SER A 433 -29.25 -4.43 31.49
N ASP A 434 -28.24 -5.24 31.17
CA ASP A 434 -27.83 -5.53 29.79
C ASP A 434 -27.28 -6.96 29.74
N LEU A 435 -28.07 -7.91 29.26
CA LEU A 435 -27.78 -9.33 29.35
C LEU A 435 -27.09 -9.87 28.09
N VAL A 436 -25.93 -10.50 28.28
CA VAL A 436 -25.20 -11.19 27.21
C VAL A 436 -25.00 -12.66 27.58
N GLY A 437 -25.40 -13.58 26.70
CA GLY A 437 -25.15 -15.01 26.86
C GLY A 437 -24.01 -15.48 25.96
N THR A 438 -22.89 -15.93 26.51
CA THR A 438 -21.78 -16.53 25.74
C THR A 438 -21.82 -18.05 25.86
N ILE A 439 -21.98 -18.76 24.74
CA ILE A 439 -22.08 -20.21 24.72
C ILE A 439 -20.72 -20.92 24.72
N GLN A 440 -20.68 -22.05 25.40
CA GLN A 440 -19.60 -23.04 25.42
C GLN A 440 -20.20 -24.43 25.25
N TRP A 441 -19.37 -25.40 24.85
CA TRP A 441 -19.80 -26.78 24.66
C TRP A 441 -18.75 -27.78 25.13
N THR A 442 -19.22 -28.97 25.53
CA THR A 442 -18.38 -30.11 25.90
C THR A 442 -18.78 -31.33 25.07
N PRO A 443 -17.83 -32.06 24.45
CA PRO A 443 -16.38 -31.80 24.42
C PRO A 443 -16.02 -30.57 23.57
N THR A 444 -14.92 -29.89 23.90
CA THR A 444 -14.48 -28.64 23.22
C THR A 444 -14.09 -28.84 21.75
N THR A 445 -13.75 -30.07 21.37
CA THR A 445 -13.47 -30.49 19.99
C THR A 445 -14.32 -31.73 19.68
N PRO A 446 -15.62 -31.54 19.38
CA PRO A 446 -16.51 -32.66 19.16
C PRO A 446 -16.21 -33.35 17.83
N MET A 447 -16.19 -34.67 17.87
CA MET A 447 -16.15 -35.53 16.69
C MET A 447 -17.56 -36.03 16.35
N ALA A 448 -17.77 -36.44 15.10
CA ALA A 448 -19.02 -37.13 14.75
C ALA A 448 -19.32 -38.30 15.69
N GLY A 449 -20.59 -38.40 16.10
CA GLY A 449 -21.11 -39.37 17.07
C GLY A 449 -20.98 -38.94 18.53
N ASN A 450 -20.23 -37.88 18.87
CA ASN A 450 -20.16 -37.40 20.24
C ASN A 450 -21.50 -36.80 20.70
N ALA A 451 -21.85 -37.03 21.97
CA ALA A 451 -22.89 -36.25 22.63
C ALA A 451 -22.31 -34.90 23.09
N VAL A 452 -22.86 -33.80 22.57
CA VAL A 452 -22.43 -32.43 22.83
C VAL A 452 -23.41 -31.77 23.79
N ALA A 453 -22.91 -31.30 24.94
CA ALA A 453 -23.67 -30.52 25.92
C ALA A 453 -23.32 -29.04 25.82
N PHE A 454 -24.28 -28.16 26.09
CA PHE A 454 -24.11 -26.70 25.99
C PHE A 454 -24.17 -26.03 27.37
N THR A 455 -23.33 -25.02 27.56
CA THR A 455 -23.31 -24.16 28.75
C THR A 455 -23.30 -22.71 28.29
N VAL A 456 -24.08 -21.84 28.91
CA VAL A 456 -24.09 -20.41 28.63
C VAL A 456 -23.55 -19.65 29.84
N ASN A 457 -22.49 -18.85 29.64
CA ASN A 457 -22.10 -17.83 30.61
C ASN A 457 -22.99 -16.59 30.37
N LEU A 458 -23.95 -16.38 31.27
CA LEU A 458 -24.83 -15.23 31.27
C LEU A 458 -24.16 -14.09 32.06
N ARG A 459 -23.91 -12.94 31.42
CA ARG A 459 -23.32 -11.76 32.04
C ARG A 459 -24.30 -10.60 31.99
N ASN A 460 -24.41 -9.86 33.09
CA ASN A 460 -25.04 -8.54 33.10
C ASN A 460 -23.93 -7.49 32.92
N GLN A 461 -23.82 -6.88 31.74
CA GLN A 461 -22.86 -5.81 31.47
C GLN A 461 -23.43 -4.40 31.70
N GLY A 462 -24.70 -4.32 32.14
CA GLY A 462 -25.38 -3.07 32.42
C GLY A 462 -24.93 -2.42 33.73
N ASN A 463 -25.46 -1.24 34.00
CA ASN A 463 -25.17 -0.46 35.22
C ASN A 463 -26.21 -0.69 36.34
N LYS A 464 -27.25 -1.48 36.08
CA LYS A 464 -28.29 -1.88 37.04
C LYS A 464 -28.39 -3.40 37.15
N ALA A 465 -28.71 -3.91 38.33
CA ALA A 465 -28.96 -5.33 38.54
C ALA A 465 -30.19 -5.80 37.76
N THR A 466 -30.18 -7.05 37.30
CA THR A 466 -31.38 -7.64 36.69
C THR A 466 -32.50 -7.83 37.72
N ALA A 467 -33.75 -8.00 37.27
CA ALA A 467 -34.84 -8.34 38.19
C ALA A 467 -34.58 -9.72 38.85
N SER A 468 -35.15 -9.95 40.03
CA SER A 468 -34.97 -11.18 40.81
C SER A 468 -35.67 -12.43 40.23
N GLY A 469 -36.27 -12.31 39.04
CA GLY A 469 -37.06 -13.34 38.37
C GLY A 469 -36.24 -14.37 37.60
N SER A 470 -36.90 -15.04 36.65
CA SER A 470 -36.27 -15.98 35.73
C SER A 470 -35.86 -15.29 34.44
N HIS A 471 -34.67 -15.59 33.94
CA HIS A 471 -34.10 -15.11 32.70
C HIS A 471 -33.97 -16.31 31.77
N ALA A 472 -34.92 -16.49 30.85
CA ALA A 472 -34.93 -17.62 29.93
C ALA A 472 -33.80 -17.49 28.90
N ILE A 473 -33.17 -18.60 28.55
CA ILE A 473 -32.06 -18.68 27.60
C ILE A 473 -32.41 -19.76 26.59
N SER A 474 -32.28 -19.45 25.30
CA SER A 474 -32.47 -20.39 24.20
C SER A 474 -31.21 -20.49 23.37
N VAL A 475 -30.88 -21.70 22.91
CA VAL A 475 -29.73 -21.99 22.05
C VAL A 475 -30.25 -22.72 20.82
N ALA A 476 -30.24 -22.04 19.68
CA ALA A 476 -30.58 -22.63 18.39
C ALA A 476 -29.31 -23.11 17.68
N LEU A 477 -29.18 -24.42 17.48
CA LEU A 477 -28.16 -25.03 16.62
C LEU A 477 -28.64 -24.95 15.17
N LYS A 478 -27.87 -24.29 14.29
CA LYS A 478 -28.20 -24.11 12.88
C LYS A 478 -27.18 -24.81 11.97
N ASN A 479 -27.66 -25.34 10.86
CA ASN A 479 -26.81 -25.91 9.80
C ASN A 479 -26.18 -24.79 8.94
N PRO A 480 -25.25 -25.11 8.02
CA PRO A 480 -24.65 -24.11 7.12
C PRO A 480 -25.66 -23.34 6.25
N ALA A 481 -26.81 -23.93 5.95
CA ALA A 481 -27.90 -23.27 5.22
C ALA A 481 -28.71 -22.29 6.11
N GLY A 482 -28.33 -22.10 7.37
CA GLY A 482 -28.99 -21.19 8.32
C GLY A 482 -30.26 -21.76 8.96
N SER A 483 -30.67 -22.98 8.62
CA SER A 483 -31.85 -23.64 9.18
C SER A 483 -31.57 -24.16 10.59
N THR A 484 -32.46 -23.88 11.54
CA THR A 484 -32.39 -24.44 12.89
C THR A 484 -32.67 -25.95 12.84
N ILE A 485 -31.71 -26.73 13.32
CA ILE A 485 -31.78 -28.20 13.38
C ILE A 485 -32.31 -28.66 14.74
N GLN A 486 -31.91 -27.96 15.81
CA GLN A 486 -32.33 -28.26 17.17
C GLN A 486 -32.30 -26.99 18.02
N ASN A 487 -33.23 -26.89 18.97
CA ASN A 487 -33.29 -25.82 19.95
C ASN A 487 -33.13 -26.39 21.36
N PHE A 488 -32.42 -25.68 22.22
CA PHE A 488 -32.22 -26.04 23.63
C PHE A 488 -32.60 -24.87 24.52
N ASP A 489 -33.38 -25.12 25.56
CA ASP A 489 -33.91 -24.07 26.43
C ASP A 489 -33.45 -24.29 27.88
N GLY A 490 -33.00 -23.22 28.52
CA GLY A 490 -32.60 -23.17 29.92
C GLY A 490 -33.01 -21.86 30.57
N SER A 491 -32.68 -21.67 31.85
CA SER A 491 -32.99 -20.43 32.56
C SER A 491 -32.03 -20.16 33.71
N TYR A 492 -31.69 -18.88 33.92
CA TYR A 492 -31.10 -18.40 35.16
C TYR A 492 -32.22 -17.88 36.09
N HIS A 493 -32.06 -18.02 37.40
CA HIS A 493 -33.03 -17.55 38.39
C HIS A 493 -32.35 -16.67 39.44
N GLY A 494 -32.93 -15.50 39.71
CA GLY A 494 -32.42 -14.53 40.67
C GLY A 494 -31.93 -13.24 40.01
N ALA A 495 -31.48 -12.30 40.84
CA ALA A 495 -30.92 -11.03 40.39
C ALA A 495 -29.42 -11.19 40.12
N LEU A 496 -28.97 -10.74 38.95
CA LEU A 496 -27.57 -10.68 38.56
C LEU A 496 -27.10 -9.23 38.66
N ALA A 497 -26.16 -8.96 39.58
CA ALA A 497 -25.63 -7.62 39.80
C ALA A 497 -24.95 -7.04 38.55
N ALA A 498 -24.88 -5.71 38.45
CA ALA A 498 -24.14 -5.02 37.40
C ALA A 498 -22.68 -5.52 37.34
N GLY A 499 -22.23 -5.91 36.15
CA GLY A 499 -20.90 -6.49 35.89
C GLY A 499 -20.73 -7.97 36.25
N ALA A 500 -21.69 -8.61 36.92
CA ALA A 500 -21.59 -10.00 37.35
C ALA A 500 -21.91 -11.00 36.21
N SER A 501 -21.42 -12.24 36.35
CA SER A 501 -21.74 -13.35 35.44
C SER A 501 -22.16 -14.61 36.20
N ALA A 502 -22.95 -15.46 35.54
CA ALA A 502 -23.40 -16.75 36.03
C ALA A 502 -23.31 -17.81 34.93
N THR A 503 -22.83 -19.01 35.29
CA THR A 503 -22.77 -20.14 34.35
C THR A 503 -24.06 -20.94 34.42
N VAL A 504 -24.77 -21.04 33.30
CA VAL A 504 -26.05 -21.74 33.16
C VAL A 504 -25.86 -22.99 32.31
N GLN A 505 -26.15 -24.16 32.88
CA GLN A 505 -26.19 -25.40 32.13
C GLN A 505 -27.47 -25.45 31.30
N ILE A 506 -27.36 -25.71 29.99
CA ILE A 506 -28.52 -25.84 29.12
C ILE A 506 -28.91 -27.32 29.06
N PRO A 507 -30.11 -27.71 29.53
CA PRO A 507 -30.55 -29.11 29.53
C PRO A 507 -30.54 -29.74 28.14
N GLY A 508 -30.06 -30.99 28.07
CA GLY A 508 -30.04 -31.80 26.85
C GLY A 508 -28.66 -31.94 26.23
N THR A 509 -28.58 -32.78 25.20
CA THR A 509 -27.39 -32.96 24.37
C THR A 509 -27.77 -33.09 22.91
N TRP A 510 -26.82 -32.79 22.02
CA TRP A 510 -26.89 -33.04 20.59
C TRP A 510 -25.92 -34.14 20.18
N THR A 511 -26.33 -35.09 19.33
CA THR A 511 -25.37 -36.03 18.74
C THR A 511 -24.71 -35.41 17.52
N ALA A 512 -23.42 -35.12 17.62
CA ALA A 512 -22.66 -34.42 16.61
C ALA A 512 -22.61 -35.21 15.28
N ALA A 513 -22.81 -34.52 14.17
CA ALA A 513 -22.54 -35.02 12.82
C ALA A 513 -21.50 -34.12 12.16
N ASN A 514 -20.69 -34.67 11.24
CA ASN A 514 -19.64 -33.92 10.55
C ASN A 514 -20.20 -32.63 9.93
N GLY A 515 -19.42 -31.56 10.02
CA GLY A 515 -19.73 -30.28 9.40
C GLY A 515 -19.56 -29.09 10.33
N SER A 516 -19.88 -27.91 9.81
CA SER A 516 -19.88 -26.64 10.54
C SER A 516 -21.31 -26.23 10.90
N TYR A 517 -21.47 -25.65 12.08
CA TYR A 517 -22.75 -25.26 12.64
C TYR A 517 -22.63 -23.86 13.24
N THR A 518 -23.73 -23.12 13.26
CA THR A 518 -23.82 -21.85 13.99
C THR A 518 -24.78 -22.02 15.16
N LEU A 519 -24.31 -21.74 16.37
CA LEU A 519 -25.12 -21.64 17.56
C LEU A 519 -25.58 -20.20 17.70
N THR A 520 -26.89 -19.98 17.80
CA THR A 520 -27.47 -18.68 18.17
C THR A 520 -27.99 -18.79 19.59
N THR A 521 -27.38 -18.05 20.53
CA THR A 521 -27.86 -17.95 21.90
C THR A 521 -28.74 -16.71 22.01
N SER A 522 -29.88 -16.82 22.68
CA SER A 522 -30.82 -15.73 22.91
C SER A 522 -31.26 -15.71 24.36
N VAL A 523 -31.17 -14.55 25.01
CA VAL A 523 -31.61 -14.33 26.39
C VAL A 523 -32.92 -13.52 26.36
N ALA A 524 -33.93 -13.94 27.11
CA ALA A 524 -35.18 -13.20 27.19
C ALA A 524 -34.95 -11.82 27.82
N PRO A 525 -35.61 -10.75 27.32
CA PRO A 525 -35.46 -9.43 27.89
C PRO A 525 -35.79 -9.38 29.39
N ASP A 526 -34.92 -8.75 30.17
CA ASP A 526 -35.15 -8.55 31.60
C ASP A 526 -36.11 -7.37 31.87
N ALA A 527 -36.79 -7.38 33.01
CA ALA A 527 -37.73 -6.30 33.37
C ALA A 527 -37.02 -4.97 33.69
N ASN A 528 -35.74 -5.01 34.09
CA ASN A 528 -34.91 -3.82 34.24
C ASN A 528 -34.13 -3.48 32.95
N GLU A 529 -34.39 -4.17 31.83
CA GLU A 529 -33.68 -4.00 30.58
C GLU A 529 -34.47 -3.14 29.58
N VAL A 530 -33.88 -1.99 29.22
CA VAL A 530 -34.47 -1.07 28.26
C VAL A 530 -34.34 -1.62 26.82
N PRO A 531 -35.27 -1.27 25.90
CA PRO A 531 -35.25 -1.78 24.53
C PRO A 531 -33.90 -1.65 23.81
N ALA A 532 -33.19 -0.54 24.02
CA ALA A 532 -31.89 -0.25 23.39
C ALA A 532 -30.77 -1.24 23.77
N LYS A 533 -30.92 -2.03 24.84
CA LYS A 533 -29.92 -3.03 25.25
C LYS A 533 -30.23 -4.44 24.75
N ARG A 534 -31.46 -4.71 24.32
CA ARG A 534 -31.94 -6.07 24.02
C ARG A 534 -31.29 -6.73 22.81
N GLU A 535 -30.63 -5.95 21.94
CA GLU A 535 -29.85 -6.50 20.83
C GLU A 535 -28.67 -7.35 21.34
N ASN A 536 -28.09 -7.01 22.49
CA ASN A 536 -27.00 -7.75 23.12
C ASN A 536 -27.42 -9.12 23.64
N ASN A 537 -28.73 -9.36 23.78
CA ASN A 537 -29.27 -10.62 24.25
C ASN A 537 -29.08 -11.76 23.25
N VAL A 538 -28.70 -11.45 22.01
CA VAL A 538 -28.44 -12.44 20.97
C VAL A 538 -26.95 -12.51 20.67
N SER A 539 -26.37 -13.72 20.74
CA SER A 539 -24.98 -13.97 20.38
C SER A 539 -24.87 -15.18 19.45
N HIS A 540 -23.78 -15.23 18.70
CA HIS A 540 -23.49 -16.32 17.76
C HIS A 540 -22.13 -16.95 18.04
N ALA A 541 -22.03 -18.27 17.88
CA ALA A 541 -20.77 -19.00 17.92
C ALA A 541 -20.72 -20.06 16.81
N ASN A 542 -19.56 -20.25 16.20
CA ASN A 542 -19.35 -21.28 15.19
C ASN A 542 -18.82 -22.55 15.86
N LEU A 543 -19.43 -23.68 15.53
CA LEU A 543 -19.08 -25.00 16.04
C LEU A 543 -18.70 -25.88 14.84
N THR A 544 -17.45 -26.34 14.79
CA THR A 544 -17.03 -27.35 13.80
C THR A 544 -16.95 -28.70 14.46
N VAL A 545 -17.66 -29.68 13.89
CA VAL A 545 -17.54 -31.08 14.26
C VAL A 545 -16.48 -31.73 13.39
N TYR A 546 -15.46 -32.30 14.03
CA TYR A 546 -14.34 -32.92 13.34
C TYR A 546 -14.71 -34.31 12.80
N SER A 547 -14.12 -34.65 11.67
CA SER A 547 -14.18 -35.98 11.08
C SER A 547 -13.40 -36.98 11.95
N SER A 548 -13.69 -38.27 11.81
CA SER A 548 -12.91 -39.33 12.48
C SER A 548 -11.44 -39.33 12.03
N ARG A 549 -11.20 -39.02 10.75
CA ARG A 549 -9.89 -38.73 10.16
C ARG A 549 -10.03 -37.62 9.12
N GLY A 550 -8.98 -36.82 8.97
CA GLY A 550 -8.96 -35.66 8.07
C GLY A 550 -9.65 -34.43 8.65
N ALA A 551 -9.54 -33.32 7.92
CA ALA A 551 -10.21 -32.08 8.24
C ALA A 551 -11.70 -32.14 7.88
N SER A 552 -12.51 -31.47 8.69
CA SER A 552 -13.90 -31.12 8.44
C SER A 552 -13.96 -29.72 7.86
N MET A 553 -14.19 -29.64 6.56
CA MET A 553 -14.26 -28.40 5.78
C MET A 553 -15.67 -28.15 5.27
N PRO A 554 -16.07 -26.89 5.04
CA PRO A 554 -17.44 -26.56 4.59
C PRO A 554 -17.71 -26.92 3.13
N TYR A 555 -16.68 -27.25 2.36
CA TYR A 555 -16.80 -27.64 0.96
C TYR A 555 -17.01 -29.14 0.77
N THR A 556 -17.61 -29.49 -0.35
CA THR A 556 -17.70 -30.85 -0.87
C THR A 556 -16.99 -30.93 -2.23
N ARG A 557 -16.25 -32.02 -2.47
CA ARG A 557 -15.55 -32.24 -3.75
C ARG A 557 -16.45 -32.94 -4.77
N TYR A 558 -16.34 -32.48 -6.01
CA TYR A 558 -16.91 -33.07 -7.21
C TYR A 558 -15.75 -33.41 -8.14
N ASP A 559 -15.37 -34.68 -8.14
CA ASP A 559 -14.10 -35.14 -8.72
C ASP A 559 -14.25 -35.54 -10.19
N THR A 560 -13.13 -35.88 -10.83
CA THR A 560 -13.00 -36.26 -12.25
C THR A 560 -14.00 -37.34 -12.68
N ASP A 561 -14.16 -38.38 -11.86
CA ASP A 561 -15.00 -39.53 -12.19
C ASP A 561 -16.50 -39.27 -11.94
N ASP A 562 -16.86 -38.21 -11.20
CA ASP A 562 -18.24 -37.76 -11.01
C ASP A 562 -18.77 -36.96 -12.22
N ALA A 563 -17.88 -36.51 -13.10
CA ALA A 563 -18.21 -35.58 -14.17
C ALA A 563 -18.71 -36.30 -15.45
N ILE A 564 -19.73 -35.73 -16.08
CA ILE A 564 -20.10 -36.07 -17.45
C ILE A 564 -19.24 -35.24 -18.41
N ARG A 565 -18.42 -35.91 -19.22
CA ARG A 565 -17.53 -35.27 -20.20
C ARG A 565 -18.24 -35.04 -21.53
N GLY A 566 -17.94 -33.94 -22.21
CA GLY A 566 -18.53 -33.58 -23.50
C GLY A 566 -17.62 -32.77 -24.41
N GLY A 567 -18.04 -32.58 -25.66
CA GLY A 567 -17.41 -31.63 -26.60
C GLY A 567 -15.94 -31.86 -26.91
N GLY A 568 -15.48 -33.12 -26.87
CA GLY A 568 -14.08 -33.49 -27.13
C GLY A 568 -13.18 -33.52 -25.89
N ALA A 569 -13.73 -33.34 -24.69
CA ALA A 569 -12.99 -33.53 -23.45
C ALA A 569 -12.47 -34.97 -23.29
N LEU A 570 -11.24 -35.13 -22.79
CA LEU A 570 -10.54 -36.40 -22.69
C LEU A 570 -10.13 -36.68 -21.26
N LEU A 571 -10.42 -37.89 -20.76
CA LEU A 571 -9.87 -38.36 -19.51
C LEU A 571 -8.36 -38.63 -19.69
N LYS A 572 -7.53 -38.06 -18.82
CA LYS A 572 -6.09 -38.32 -18.71
C LYS A 572 -5.85 -39.03 -17.40
N SER A 573 -4.95 -40.01 -17.38
CA SER A 573 -4.65 -40.80 -16.18
C SER A 573 -3.21 -41.25 -16.12
N ALA A 574 -2.64 -41.36 -14.92
CA ALA A 574 -1.32 -41.92 -14.66
C ALA A 574 -1.41 -43.05 -13.60
N PRO A 575 -2.04 -44.20 -13.92
CA PRO A 575 -2.30 -45.25 -12.93
C PRO A 575 -1.03 -45.90 -12.36
N THR A 576 0.11 -45.75 -13.04
CA THR A 576 1.43 -46.21 -12.58
C THR A 576 2.27 -45.08 -11.97
N PHE A 577 1.66 -43.94 -11.66
CA PHE A 577 2.30 -42.79 -11.00
C PHE A 577 3.49 -42.20 -11.77
N ASP A 578 3.53 -42.36 -13.09
CA ASP A 578 4.62 -41.85 -13.92
C ASP A 578 4.65 -40.32 -13.91
N GLN A 579 5.66 -39.77 -13.23
CA GLN A 579 5.86 -38.33 -13.05
C GLN A 579 6.15 -37.58 -14.36
N ALA A 580 6.37 -38.25 -15.48
CA ALA A 580 6.42 -37.61 -16.80
C ALA A 580 5.04 -37.17 -17.30
N LEU A 581 3.96 -37.78 -16.79
CA LEU A 581 2.59 -37.47 -17.16
C LEU A 581 2.01 -36.44 -16.18
N THR A 582 1.36 -35.38 -16.69
CA THR A 582 0.66 -34.40 -15.84
C THR A 582 -0.33 -35.06 -14.88
N ALA A 583 -1.02 -36.11 -15.33
CA ALA A 583 -1.99 -36.84 -14.52
C ALA A 583 -1.40 -37.47 -13.25
N SER A 584 -0.07 -37.59 -13.09
CA SER A 584 0.53 -38.07 -11.84
C SER A 584 0.29 -37.15 -10.65
N GLU A 585 -0.05 -35.88 -10.90
CA GLU A 585 -0.29 -34.86 -9.87
C GLU A 585 -1.77 -34.50 -9.69
N ALA A 586 -2.66 -35.09 -10.49
CA ALA A 586 -4.10 -34.96 -10.34
C ALA A 586 -4.59 -35.84 -9.18
N SER A 587 -5.68 -35.46 -8.50
CA SER A 587 -6.29 -36.36 -7.51
C SER A 587 -6.73 -37.68 -8.15
N GLY A 588 -6.52 -38.78 -7.44
CA GLY A 588 -6.73 -40.13 -7.98
C GLY A 588 -5.90 -40.42 -9.24
N GLN A 589 -4.85 -39.63 -9.50
CA GLN A 589 -4.00 -39.69 -10.69
C GLN A 589 -4.78 -39.50 -12.01
N ARG A 590 -5.90 -38.75 -11.98
CA ARG A 590 -6.84 -38.62 -13.11
C ARG A 590 -7.39 -37.20 -13.21
N TYR A 591 -7.46 -36.66 -14.42
CA TYR A 591 -8.11 -35.37 -14.68
C TYR A 591 -8.77 -35.36 -16.06
N VAL A 592 -9.62 -34.37 -16.34
CA VAL A 592 -10.22 -34.17 -17.66
C VAL A 592 -9.48 -33.06 -18.41
N ALA A 593 -8.85 -33.41 -19.52
CA ALA A 593 -8.32 -32.45 -20.48
C ALA A 593 -9.43 -31.83 -21.35
N LEU A 594 -9.33 -30.54 -21.59
CA LEU A 594 -10.18 -29.71 -22.43
C LEU A 594 -9.35 -29.16 -23.61
N PRO A 595 -9.09 -29.98 -24.64
CA PRO A 595 -8.10 -29.66 -25.68
C PRO A 595 -8.58 -28.65 -26.73
N SER A 596 -9.89 -28.43 -26.85
CA SER A 596 -10.46 -27.65 -27.94
C SER A 596 -11.72 -26.88 -27.52
N SER A 597 -12.08 -25.85 -28.28
CA SER A 597 -13.31 -25.08 -28.01
C SER A 597 -14.53 -26.00 -28.04
N GLY A 598 -15.38 -25.89 -27.02
CA GLY A 598 -16.53 -26.76 -26.77
C GLY A 598 -16.25 -27.92 -25.82
N SER A 599 -14.99 -28.28 -25.56
CA SER A 599 -14.65 -29.32 -24.59
C SER A 599 -15.08 -28.92 -23.19
N ASN A 600 -15.78 -29.82 -22.50
CA ASN A 600 -16.38 -29.54 -21.21
C ASN A 600 -16.51 -30.78 -20.31
N LEU A 601 -16.71 -30.50 -19.03
CA LEU A 601 -17.14 -31.46 -18.02
C LEU A 601 -18.22 -30.85 -17.13
N GLU A 602 -19.26 -31.63 -16.83
CA GLU A 602 -20.47 -31.21 -16.11
C GLU A 602 -20.73 -32.12 -14.91
N TRP A 603 -20.99 -31.50 -13.75
CA TRP A 603 -21.43 -32.18 -12.53
C TRP A 603 -22.86 -31.79 -12.20
N THR A 604 -23.56 -32.69 -11.50
CA THR A 604 -24.85 -32.40 -10.88
C THR A 604 -24.64 -32.27 -9.38
N VAL A 605 -25.08 -31.15 -8.80
CA VAL A 605 -24.97 -30.88 -7.36
C VAL A 605 -25.78 -31.93 -6.59
N ARG A 606 -25.15 -32.57 -5.60
CA ARG A 606 -25.73 -33.68 -4.85
C ARG A 606 -26.77 -33.17 -3.83
N GLU A 607 -27.64 -34.07 -3.38
CA GLU A 607 -28.63 -33.76 -2.35
C GLU A 607 -27.96 -33.28 -1.04
N GLY A 608 -28.44 -32.18 -0.48
CA GLY A 608 -27.88 -31.58 0.74
C GLY A 608 -26.58 -30.78 0.55
N GLU A 609 -26.06 -30.70 -0.67
CA GLU A 609 -24.85 -29.94 -1.03
C GLU A 609 -25.21 -28.67 -1.84
N GLY A 610 -24.22 -27.85 -2.15
CA GLY A 610 -24.39 -26.61 -2.93
C GLY A 610 -23.73 -25.41 -2.27
N GLY A 611 -24.02 -24.22 -2.80
CA GLY A 611 -23.42 -22.97 -2.33
C GLY A 611 -22.92 -22.07 -3.45
N ALA A 612 -22.41 -20.91 -3.06
CA ALA A 612 -21.98 -19.86 -3.98
C ALA A 612 -20.46 -19.83 -4.20
N GLY A 613 -19.68 -20.44 -3.31
CA GLY A 613 -18.22 -20.49 -3.40
C GLY A 613 -17.78 -21.72 -4.18
N ILE A 614 -16.96 -21.53 -5.21
CA ILE A 614 -16.39 -22.62 -6.01
C ILE A 614 -14.88 -22.45 -6.07
N THR A 615 -14.16 -23.51 -5.75
CA THR A 615 -12.73 -23.67 -6.02
C THR A 615 -12.56 -24.68 -7.14
N MET A 616 -11.71 -24.41 -8.11
CA MET A 616 -11.38 -25.34 -9.19
C MET A 616 -9.89 -25.62 -9.15
N ARG A 617 -9.52 -26.91 -9.08
CA ARG A 617 -8.16 -27.36 -9.30
C ARG A 617 -7.96 -27.67 -10.78
N TYR A 618 -6.97 -27.05 -11.40
CA TYR A 618 -6.78 -27.07 -12.85
C TYR A 618 -5.30 -27.11 -13.23
N THR A 619 -5.03 -27.39 -14.50
CA THR A 619 -3.70 -27.28 -15.10
C THR A 619 -3.81 -26.58 -16.45
N MET A 620 -2.76 -25.85 -16.82
CA MET A 620 -2.59 -25.28 -18.16
C MET A 620 -1.09 -25.21 -18.48
N PRO A 621 -0.69 -25.10 -19.75
CA PRO A 621 0.72 -25.13 -20.14
C PRO A 621 1.47 -23.93 -19.59
N ASP A 622 2.73 -24.14 -19.23
CA ASP A 622 3.68 -23.05 -18.99
C ASP A 622 4.15 -22.41 -20.31
N SER A 623 4.67 -21.20 -20.18
CA SER A 623 5.40 -20.46 -21.20
C SER A 623 6.82 -21.00 -21.38
N SER A 624 7.44 -20.71 -22.53
CA SER A 624 8.80 -21.18 -22.82
C SER A 624 9.89 -20.56 -21.93
N ASP A 625 9.63 -19.38 -21.36
CA ASP A 625 10.54 -18.67 -20.44
C ASP A 625 10.20 -18.90 -18.95
N GLY A 626 9.15 -19.69 -18.67
CA GLY A 626 8.69 -20.01 -17.32
C GLY A 626 7.80 -18.95 -16.68
N MET A 627 7.52 -17.83 -17.32
CA MET A 627 6.72 -16.74 -16.77
C MET A 627 5.21 -17.02 -16.71
N GLY A 628 4.79 -18.25 -16.99
CA GLY A 628 3.40 -18.65 -17.11
C GLY A 628 2.67 -18.11 -18.34
N LEU A 629 1.52 -18.71 -18.62
CA LEU A 629 0.56 -18.25 -19.62
C LEU A 629 -0.74 -17.83 -18.91
N ASN A 630 -1.45 -16.87 -19.49
CA ASN A 630 -2.78 -16.47 -19.04
C ASN A 630 -3.85 -17.01 -19.99
N GLY A 631 -5.02 -17.33 -19.44
CA GLY A 631 -6.11 -17.93 -20.17
C GLY A 631 -7.43 -17.87 -19.42
N SER A 632 -8.42 -18.67 -19.83
CA SER A 632 -9.70 -18.72 -19.12
C SER A 632 -10.51 -19.98 -19.40
N LEU A 633 -11.39 -20.32 -18.47
CA LEU A 633 -12.46 -21.30 -18.67
C LEU A 633 -13.81 -20.68 -18.35
N ASP A 634 -14.85 -21.11 -19.04
CA ASP A 634 -16.21 -20.65 -18.81
C ASP A 634 -16.95 -21.57 -17.85
N VAL A 635 -17.76 -20.96 -17.00
CA VAL A 635 -18.67 -21.65 -16.07
C VAL A 635 -20.10 -21.48 -16.59
N TYR A 636 -20.80 -22.59 -16.73
CA TYR A 636 -22.22 -22.66 -17.05
C TYR A 636 -22.98 -23.28 -15.88
N VAL A 637 -24.18 -22.77 -15.62
CA VAL A 637 -25.13 -23.36 -14.66
C VAL A 637 -26.44 -23.60 -15.40
N ASN A 638 -26.92 -24.86 -15.37
CA ASN A 638 -28.12 -25.31 -16.07
C ASN A 638 -28.13 -24.89 -17.55
N GLY A 639 -26.97 -25.08 -18.22
CA GLY A 639 -26.76 -24.76 -19.64
C GLY A 639 -26.55 -23.27 -19.96
N SER A 640 -26.70 -22.36 -19.00
CA SER A 640 -26.51 -20.91 -19.21
C SER A 640 -25.15 -20.46 -18.71
N LYS A 641 -24.40 -19.69 -19.51
CA LYS A 641 -23.10 -19.13 -19.10
C LYS A 641 -23.30 -18.17 -17.93
N LYS A 642 -22.51 -18.33 -16.86
CA LYS A 642 -22.55 -17.49 -15.66
C LYS A 642 -21.29 -16.65 -15.47
N LYS A 643 -20.11 -17.21 -15.81
CA LYS A 643 -18.84 -16.54 -15.59
C LYS A 643 -17.78 -17.01 -16.59
N THR A 644 -16.84 -16.14 -16.92
CA THR A 644 -15.55 -16.49 -17.50
C THR A 644 -14.54 -16.37 -16.36
N VAL A 645 -13.82 -17.43 -16.04
CA VAL A 645 -12.83 -17.47 -14.94
C VAL A 645 -11.44 -17.31 -15.54
N PRO A 646 -10.71 -16.22 -15.23
CA PRO A 646 -9.32 -16.07 -15.61
C PRO A 646 -8.46 -17.15 -14.94
N LEU A 647 -7.49 -17.68 -15.68
CA LEU A 647 -6.55 -18.70 -15.23
C LEU A 647 -5.14 -18.28 -15.59
N THR A 648 -4.16 -18.73 -14.81
CA THR A 648 -2.75 -18.46 -15.06
C THR A 648 -1.86 -19.61 -14.61
N SER A 649 -0.81 -19.93 -15.36
CA SER A 649 0.24 -20.83 -14.89
C SER A 649 1.44 -20.08 -14.27
N TYR A 650 1.28 -18.80 -13.93
CA TYR A 650 2.37 -17.96 -13.39
C TYR A 650 2.94 -18.51 -12.07
N TYR A 651 2.08 -19.03 -11.19
CA TYR A 651 2.48 -19.54 -9.88
C TYR A 651 3.00 -20.97 -9.98
N SER A 652 2.37 -21.78 -10.84
CA SER A 652 2.65 -23.21 -11.03
C SER A 652 3.93 -23.45 -11.84
N TRP A 653 4.28 -24.73 -11.99
CA TRP A 653 5.45 -25.23 -12.72
C TRP A 653 6.80 -24.95 -12.03
N GLN A 654 7.42 -26.02 -11.54
CA GLN A 654 8.79 -26.04 -11.05
C GLN A 654 9.54 -27.19 -11.71
N TYR A 655 10.80 -26.95 -12.10
CA TYR A 655 11.56 -27.86 -12.96
C TYR A 655 12.78 -28.44 -12.24
N PHE A 656 12.99 -29.75 -12.35
CA PHE A 656 13.99 -30.47 -11.56
C PHE A 656 14.98 -31.22 -12.45
N SER A 657 16.25 -30.81 -12.42
CA SER A 657 17.41 -31.61 -12.84
C SER A 657 18.26 -32.09 -11.66
N SER A 658 17.94 -31.61 -10.45
CA SER A 658 18.55 -31.96 -9.16
C SER A 658 17.48 -31.89 -8.07
N ASP A 659 17.86 -31.83 -6.79
CA ASP A 659 16.97 -31.59 -5.66
C ASP A 659 16.63 -30.09 -5.43
N HIS A 660 17.10 -29.22 -6.31
CA HIS A 660 16.75 -27.80 -6.33
C HIS A 660 15.86 -27.51 -7.53
N PRO A 661 14.72 -26.80 -7.34
CA PRO A 661 13.90 -26.39 -8.46
C PRO A 661 14.56 -25.28 -9.26
N ALA A 662 14.31 -25.28 -10.55
CA ALA A 662 14.51 -24.19 -11.48
C ALA A 662 13.14 -23.67 -11.95
N ASP A 663 13.10 -22.39 -12.32
CA ASP A 663 11.85 -21.69 -12.60
C ASP A 663 11.51 -21.62 -14.10
N ALA A 664 12.16 -22.40 -14.97
CA ALA A 664 11.88 -22.38 -16.40
C ALA A 664 12.04 -23.75 -17.03
N PRO A 665 11.35 -24.06 -18.15
CA PRO A 665 11.35 -25.38 -18.77
C PRO A 665 12.72 -26.01 -19.06
N GLY A 666 13.74 -25.19 -19.32
CA GLY A 666 15.12 -25.66 -19.53
C GLY A 666 15.78 -26.27 -18.28
N GLY A 667 15.17 -26.13 -17.10
CA GLY A 667 15.70 -26.55 -15.82
C GLY A 667 15.46 -28.01 -15.43
N GLY A 668 14.73 -28.79 -16.24
CA GLY A 668 14.54 -30.23 -16.03
C GLY A 668 13.10 -30.70 -16.14
N ARG A 669 12.75 -31.78 -15.43
CA ARG A 669 11.39 -32.34 -15.47
C ARG A 669 10.41 -31.48 -14.66
N PRO A 670 9.17 -31.27 -15.12
CA PRO A 670 8.19 -30.47 -14.38
C PRO A 670 7.58 -31.24 -13.19
N LEU A 671 7.27 -30.49 -12.14
CA LEU A 671 6.33 -30.78 -11.06
C LEU A 671 5.52 -29.49 -10.80
N PHE A 672 4.60 -29.53 -9.84
CA PHE A 672 3.69 -28.44 -9.51
C PHE A 672 2.84 -28.02 -10.72
N ARG A 673 2.37 -29.00 -11.52
CA ARG A 673 1.66 -28.74 -12.77
C ARG A 673 0.20 -28.31 -12.61
N PHE A 674 -0.37 -28.50 -11.42
CA PHE A 674 -1.72 -28.09 -11.08
C PHE A 674 -1.69 -26.89 -10.15
N ASP A 675 -2.75 -26.09 -10.25
CA ASP A 675 -3.00 -24.92 -9.42
C ASP A 675 -4.50 -24.84 -9.07
N GLU A 676 -4.89 -23.92 -8.18
CA GLU A 676 -6.28 -23.65 -7.83
C GLU A 676 -6.67 -22.20 -8.14
N VAL A 677 -7.95 -22.00 -8.48
CA VAL A 677 -8.60 -20.69 -8.48
C VAL A 677 -9.93 -20.80 -7.76
N HIS A 678 -10.39 -19.71 -7.16
CA HIS A 678 -11.70 -19.67 -6.52
C HIS A 678 -12.52 -18.45 -6.94
N TRP A 679 -13.84 -18.61 -6.97
CA TRP A 679 -14.76 -17.52 -7.29
C TRP A 679 -16.11 -17.70 -6.60
N LYS A 680 -16.82 -16.59 -6.45
CA LYS A 680 -18.24 -16.57 -6.03
C LYS A 680 -19.16 -16.50 -7.25
N LEU A 681 -20.25 -17.28 -7.20
CA LEU A 681 -21.44 -17.07 -8.02
C LEU A 681 -22.38 -16.08 -7.31
N GLU A 682 -23.15 -15.32 -8.08
CA GLU A 682 -24.16 -14.40 -7.54
C GLU A 682 -25.32 -15.14 -6.87
N THR A 683 -25.65 -16.33 -7.38
CA THR A 683 -26.71 -17.19 -6.83
C THR A 683 -26.09 -18.51 -6.38
N PRO A 684 -26.31 -18.94 -5.12
CA PRO A 684 -25.84 -20.23 -4.65
C PRO A 684 -26.44 -21.38 -5.46
N LEU A 685 -25.60 -22.33 -5.86
CA LEU A 685 -26.02 -23.60 -6.45
C LEU A 685 -26.87 -24.38 -5.48
N GLN A 686 -27.92 -25.02 -5.99
CA GLN A 686 -28.84 -25.87 -5.24
C GLN A 686 -28.67 -27.34 -5.66
N PRO A 687 -29.08 -28.32 -4.82
CA PRO A 687 -29.19 -29.71 -5.23
C PRO A 687 -29.91 -29.88 -6.57
N GLY A 688 -29.33 -30.69 -7.46
CA GLY A 688 -29.84 -30.93 -8.82
C GLY A 688 -29.41 -29.91 -9.88
N ASP A 689 -28.84 -28.76 -9.50
CA ASP A 689 -28.23 -27.84 -10.45
C ASP A 689 -27.06 -28.53 -11.17
N LYS A 690 -26.88 -28.17 -12.44
CA LYS A 690 -25.79 -28.66 -13.28
C LYS A 690 -24.76 -27.58 -13.47
N ILE A 691 -23.57 -27.76 -12.91
CA ILE A 691 -22.42 -26.89 -13.12
C ILE A 691 -21.48 -27.51 -14.15
N ARG A 692 -21.14 -26.74 -15.18
CA ARG A 692 -20.26 -27.18 -16.27
C ARG A 692 -19.11 -26.22 -16.45
N ILE A 693 -17.91 -26.76 -16.49
CA ILE A 693 -16.69 -26.05 -16.85
C ILE A 693 -16.39 -26.34 -18.32
N GLN A 694 -16.16 -25.31 -19.12
CA GLN A 694 -16.03 -25.42 -20.57
C GLN A 694 -14.93 -24.51 -21.11
N LYS A 695 -14.08 -25.06 -21.98
CA LYS A 695 -13.23 -24.25 -22.84
C LYS A 695 -14.09 -23.65 -23.95
N SER A 696 -14.40 -22.37 -23.89
CA SER A 696 -15.10 -21.66 -24.98
C SER A 696 -14.19 -20.75 -25.79
N ASN A 697 -13.08 -20.31 -25.20
CA ASN A 697 -12.16 -19.38 -25.84
C ASN A 697 -11.48 -20.02 -27.07
N ALA A 698 -11.00 -19.17 -27.97
CA ALA A 698 -10.34 -19.58 -29.21
C ALA A 698 -8.81 -19.61 -29.09
N ASP A 699 -8.26 -19.57 -27.87
CA ASP A 699 -6.82 -19.74 -27.68
C ASP A 699 -6.41 -21.19 -27.97
N ASN A 700 -5.12 -21.37 -28.20
CA ASN A 700 -4.52 -22.66 -28.56
C ASN A 700 -4.08 -23.47 -27.34
N LEU A 701 -4.55 -23.14 -26.13
CA LEU A 701 -4.15 -23.82 -24.89
C LEU A 701 -5.07 -25.01 -24.61
N GLU A 702 -4.49 -26.17 -24.30
CA GLU A 702 -5.19 -27.28 -23.65
C GLU A 702 -5.24 -27.02 -22.15
N TYR A 703 -6.44 -26.98 -21.58
CA TYR A 703 -6.62 -26.92 -20.13
C TYR A 703 -6.86 -28.33 -19.58
N GLY A 704 -6.60 -28.53 -18.29
CA GLY A 704 -7.06 -29.69 -17.54
C GLY A 704 -7.84 -29.26 -16.32
N VAL A 705 -8.92 -29.97 -16.02
CA VAL A 705 -9.70 -29.78 -14.79
C VAL A 705 -9.67 -31.08 -14.01
N ASP A 706 -9.23 -31.00 -12.76
CA ASP A 706 -9.14 -32.12 -11.82
C ASP A 706 -10.49 -32.27 -11.08
N PHE A 707 -10.83 -31.29 -10.27
CA PHE A 707 -12.10 -31.26 -9.53
C PHE A 707 -12.59 -29.84 -9.30
N ILE A 708 -13.84 -29.74 -8.85
CA ILE A 708 -14.36 -28.54 -8.18
C ILE A 708 -14.72 -28.84 -6.73
N GLU A 709 -14.48 -27.88 -5.84
CA GLU A 709 -14.99 -27.86 -4.46
C GLU A 709 -16.07 -26.79 -4.37
N ILE A 710 -17.25 -27.15 -3.85
CA ILE A 710 -18.42 -26.24 -3.74
C ILE A 710 -18.77 -26.07 -2.27
N GLU A 711 -19.00 -24.83 -1.83
CA GLU A 711 -19.40 -24.51 -0.46
C GLU A 711 -20.37 -23.34 -0.32
N PRO A 712 -21.18 -23.34 0.75
CA PRO A 712 -21.88 -22.14 1.21
C PRO A 712 -20.87 -21.07 1.64
N VAL A 713 -21.10 -19.82 1.21
CA VAL A 713 -20.30 -18.68 1.62
C VAL A 713 -21.12 -17.86 2.62
N PRO A 714 -20.69 -17.74 3.89
CA PRO A 714 -21.40 -16.90 4.86
C PRO A 714 -21.31 -15.43 4.47
N ALA A 715 -22.18 -14.59 5.05
CA ALA A 715 -22.04 -13.14 4.92
C ALA A 715 -20.68 -12.66 5.48
N ALA A 716 -20.23 -11.49 5.01
CA ALA A 716 -19.04 -10.84 5.53
C ALA A 716 -19.17 -10.62 7.05
N ILE A 717 -18.13 -10.95 7.81
CA ILE A 717 -18.07 -10.71 9.25
C ILE A 717 -18.01 -9.20 9.47
N SER A 718 -18.95 -8.63 10.22
CA SER A 718 -18.98 -7.19 10.49
C SER A 718 -17.79 -6.71 11.32
N ARG A 719 -17.40 -5.45 11.13
CA ARG A 719 -16.41 -4.74 11.96
C ARG A 719 -16.77 -4.88 13.45
N PRO A 720 -15.86 -5.39 14.30
CA PRO A 720 -16.10 -5.45 15.75
C PRO A 720 -16.28 -4.06 16.36
N ALA A 721 -17.13 -3.96 17.39
CA ALA A 721 -17.23 -2.76 18.20
C ALA A 721 -15.87 -2.40 18.83
N ASN A 722 -15.56 -1.10 18.94
CA ASN A 722 -14.29 -0.59 19.48
C ASN A 722 -13.02 -1.15 18.80
N SER A 723 -13.09 -1.39 17.49
CA SER A 723 -11.93 -1.76 16.65
C SER A 723 -11.39 -0.54 15.89
N VAL A 724 -10.19 -0.67 15.32
CA VAL A 724 -9.67 0.19 14.25
C VAL A 724 -9.70 -0.59 12.94
N SER A 725 -9.95 0.08 11.82
CA SER A 725 -9.94 -0.53 10.48
C SER A 725 -8.77 -0.01 9.66
N VAL A 726 -8.21 -0.81 8.76
CA VAL A 726 -7.20 -0.33 7.79
C VAL A 726 -7.72 0.84 6.93
N THR A 727 -9.04 0.87 6.67
CA THR A 727 -9.70 1.96 5.94
C THR A 727 -9.76 3.27 6.72
N ASP A 728 -9.67 3.23 8.06
CA ASP A 728 -9.57 4.44 8.89
C ASP A 728 -8.24 5.17 8.63
N PHE A 729 -7.26 4.49 8.04
CA PHE A 729 -5.91 4.98 7.73
C PHE A 729 -5.65 5.11 6.23
N GLY A 730 -6.70 5.08 5.40
CA GLY A 730 -6.61 5.35 3.96
C GLY A 730 -6.41 4.14 3.06
N ALA A 731 -6.48 2.90 3.57
CA ALA A 731 -6.55 1.72 2.71
C ALA A 731 -7.88 1.71 1.94
N ILE A 732 -7.87 1.40 0.64
CA ILE A 732 -9.05 1.41 -0.22
C ILE A 732 -9.17 0.04 -0.92
N PRO A 733 -10.17 -0.78 -0.58
CA PRO A 733 -10.30 -2.08 -1.22
C PRO A 733 -10.66 -1.95 -2.71
N ASN A 734 -10.13 -2.86 -3.51
CA ASN A 734 -10.46 -3.09 -4.93
C ASN A 734 -10.08 -1.98 -5.92
N ASP A 735 -9.20 -1.04 -5.55
CA ASP A 735 -8.75 0.03 -6.45
C ASP A 735 -7.44 -0.27 -7.20
N GLY A 736 -6.74 -1.36 -6.82
CA GLY A 736 -5.47 -1.78 -7.40
C GLY A 736 -4.24 -1.02 -6.89
N GLN A 737 -4.40 -0.14 -5.91
CA GLN A 737 -3.33 0.67 -5.33
C GLN A 737 -2.73 0.01 -4.09
N ASP A 738 -1.53 0.44 -3.71
CA ASP A 738 -0.82 -0.08 -2.54
C ASP A 738 -1.44 0.44 -1.22
N ASP A 739 -1.76 -0.49 -0.32
CA ASP A 739 -2.36 -0.24 0.98
C ASP A 739 -1.37 -0.42 2.15
N LEU A 740 -0.11 -0.76 1.89
CA LEU A 740 0.82 -1.20 2.94
C LEU A 740 1.07 -0.12 3.99
N THR A 741 1.18 1.13 3.58
CA THR A 741 1.36 2.26 4.52
C THR A 741 0.18 2.39 5.48
N ALA A 742 -1.06 2.22 4.98
CA ALA A 742 -2.27 2.27 5.79
C ALA A 742 -2.35 1.06 6.74
N PHE A 743 -1.95 -0.13 6.28
CA PHE A 743 -1.86 -1.33 7.11
C PHE A 743 -0.86 -1.16 8.26
N GLU A 744 0.33 -0.61 7.99
CA GLU A 744 1.34 -0.35 9.01
C GLU A 744 0.86 0.69 10.04
N ALA A 745 0.21 1.77 9.59
CA ALA A 745 -0.38 2.77 10.47
C ALA A 745 -1.50 2.17 11.36
N ALA A 746 -2.36 1.34 10.77
CA ALA A 746 -3.45 0.68 11.49
C ALA A 746 -2.94 -0.32 12.53
N VAL A 747 -1.83 -1.03 12.26
CA VAL A 747 -1.15 -1.89 13.25
C VAL A 747 -0.66 -1.06 14.43
N GLN A 748 0.01 0.07 14.18
CA GLN A 748 0.50 0.94 15.25
C GLN A 748 -0.65 1.48 16.12
N ALA A 749 -1.75 1.89 15.50
CA ALA A 749 -2.94 2.38 16.21
C ALA A 749 -3.61 1.26 17.04
N ALA A 750 -3.76 0.06 16.47
CA ALA A 750 -4.33 -1.09 17.18
C ALA A 750 -3.46 -1.49 18.39
N ALA A 751 -2.15 -1.63 18.19
CA ALA A 751 -1.20 -2.02 19.23
C ALA A 751 -1.14 -0.99 20.37
N SER A 752 -1.10 0.30 20.06
CA SER A 752 -1.05 1.37 21.07
C SER A 752 -2.35 1.53 21.86
N SER A 753 -3.50 1.17 21.27
CA SER A 753 -4.81 1.29 21.91
C SER A 753 -5.36 -0.01 22.48
N GLY A 754 -4.68 -1.15 22.28
CA GLY A 754 -5.14 -2.48 22.66
C GLY A 754 -6.43 -2.90 21.94
N LYS A 755 -6.69 -2.35 20.75
CA LYS A 755 -7.91 -2.61 19.97
C LYS A 755 -7.67 -3.70 18.94
N THR A 756 -8.77 -4.34 18.51
CA THR A 756 -8.73 -5.23 17.33
C THR A 756 -8.47 -4.40 16.07
N LEU A 757 -7.55 -4.85 15.23
CA LEU A 757 -7.40 -4.41 13.86
C LEU A 757 -8.35 -5.20 12.96
N TYR A 758 -9.23 -4.50 12.27
CA TYR A 758 -10.19 -5.06 11.34
C TYR A 758 -9.80 -4.76 9.90
N ILE A 759 -9.96 -5.75 9.02
CA ILE A 759 -9.76 -5.60 7.57
C ILE A 759 -11.09 -5.93 6.89
N PRO A 760 -11.77 -4.95 6.27
CA PRO A 760 -13.10 -5.18 5.70
C PRO A 760 -13.04 -6.07 4.45
N GLU A 761 -14.21 -6.32 3.87
CA GLU A 761 -14.30 -7.02 2.58
C GLU A 761 -13.64 -6.23 1.45
N GLY A 762 -13.09 -6.96 0.47
CA GLY A 762 -12.39 -6.43 -0.68
C GLY A 762 -10.96 -6.94 -0.80
N THR A 763 -10.31 -6.57 -1.89
CA THR A 763 -8.91 -6.89 -2.19
C THR A 763 -8.03 -5.69 -1.87
N PHE A 764 -7.05 -5.89 -1.00
CA PHE A 764 -6.02 -4.92 -0.64
C PHE A 764 -4.68 -5.34 -1.22
N HIS A 765 -3.92 -4.41 -1.80
CA HIS A 765 -2.64 -4.74 -2.42
C HIS A 765 -1.48 -4.28 -1.54
N LEU A 766 -0.56 -5.21 -1.24
CA LEU A 766 0.64 -4.90 -0.45
C LEU A 766 1.89 -5.08 -1.32
N GLY A 767 2.57 -4.00 -1.65
CA GLY A 767 3.76 -3.98 -2.51
C GLY A 767 5.06 -4.40 -1.82
N ASN A 768 5.00 -4.77 -0.55
CA ASN A 768 6.12 -5.35 0.18
C ASN A 768 5.64 -6.30 1.30
N MET A 769 6.60 -6.89 2.02
CA MET A 769 6.35 -7.67 3.24
C MET A 769 5.68 -6.81 4.30
N TRP A 770 4.57 -7.30 4.84
CA TRP A 770 3.89 -6.65 5.95
C TRP A 770 4.56 -7.05 7.27
N LYS A 771 5.20 -6.08 7.93
CA LYS A 771 5.92 -6.29 9.19
C LYS A 771 5.06 -5.84 10.36
N ILE A 772 4.64 -6.78 11.20
CA ILE A 772 3.79 -6.53 12.37
C ILE A 772 4.68 -6.53 13.61
N GLY A 773 5.12 -5.33 13.99
CA GLY A 773 6.13 -5.10 15.02
C GLY A 773 7.55 -5.12 14.47
N SER A 774 8.55 -5.04 15.35
CA SER A 774 9.97 -5.06 14.98
C SER A 774 10.80 -5.87 15.96
N VAL A 775 12.02 -6.27 15.58
CA VAL A 775 12.93 -7.01 16.47
C VAL A 775 13.25 -6.21 17.74
N GLY A 776 13.43 -4.88 17.62
CA GLY A 776 13.72 -4.01 18.76
C GLY A 776 12.49 -3.64 19.60
N ASN A 777 11.29 -3.83 19.06
CA ASN A 777 10.01 -3.51 19.72
C ASN A 777 8.96 -4.52 19.28
N LEU A 778 8.92 -5.66 19.98
CA LEU A 778 7.91 -6.69 19.81
C LEU A 778 6.57 -6.15 20.31
N ILE A 779 5.47 -6.57 19.68
CA ILE A 779 4.12 -6.28 20.16
C ILE A 779 3.75 -7.32 21.21
N ASP A 780 3.20 -6.90 22.35
CA ASP A 780 2.73 -7.81 23.40
C ASP A 780 1.54 -8.63 22.88
N ASP A 781 0.34 -8.07 22.89
CA ASP A 781 -0.86 -8.74 22.40
C ASP A 781 -1.41 -8.03 21.16
N MET A 782 -1.93 -8.81 20.20
CA MET A 782 -2.49 -8.27 18.96
C MET A 782 -3.65 -9.13 18.47
N LYS A 783 -4.74 -8.48 18.05
CA LYS A 783 -5.85 -9.13 17.36
C LYS A 783 -6.08 -8.52 15.99
N ILE A 784 -6.07 -9.35 14.95
CA ILE A 784 -6.25 -8.97 13.55
C ILE A 784 -7.33 -9.88 12.96
N MET A 785 -8.37 -9.29 12.38
CA MET A 785 -9.49 -10.07 11.83
C MET A 785 -9.98 -9.48 10.52
N GLY A 786 -10.12 -10.33 9.50
CA GLY A 786 -10.79 -9.98 8.25
C GLY A 786 -12.30 -10.25 8.27
N ALA A 787 -12.96 -9.94 7.16
CA ALA A 787 -14.38 -10.19 6.95
C ALA A 787 -14.71 -11.65 6.56
N GLY A 788 -13.71 -12.52 6.41
CA GLY A 788 -13.85 -13.92 6.01
C GLY A 788 -12.99 -14.27 4.79
N ILE A 789 -12.56 -15.54 4.68
CA ILE A 789 -11.67 -16.02 3.60
C ILE A 789 -12.22 -15.84 2.17
N TRP A 790 -13.53 -15.62 2.02
CA TRP A 790 -14.19 -15.37 0.74
C TRP A 790 -14.45 -13.88 0.48
N HIS A 791 -14.07 -13.00 1.40
CA HIS A 791 -14.43 -11.59 1.41
C HIS A 791 -13.23 -10.68 1.52
N THR A 792 -12.28 -10.95 2.42
CA THR A 792 -11.06 -10.15 2.59
C THR A 792 -9.88 -10.85 1.92
N ASN A 793 -9.35 -10.21 0.87
CA ASN A 793 -8.21 -10.69 0.12
C ASN A 793 -7.03 -9.73 0.35
N ILE A 794 -5.88 -10.26 0.77
CA ILE A 794 -4.61 -9.53 0.74
C ILE A 794 -3.79 -10.09 -0.41
N GLN A 795 -3.52 -9.25 -1.40
CA GLN A 795 -2.71 -9.56 -2.56
C GLN A 795 -1.33 -8.91 -2.42
N PHE A 796 -0.29 -9.70 -2.19
CA PHE A 796 1.07 -9.18 -2.29
C PHE A 796 1.45 -9.02 -3.77
N THR A 797 1.94 -7.86 -4.18
CA THR A 797 2.12 -7.53 -5.60
C THR A 797 3.57 -7.58 -6.08
N ASN A 798 4.53 -7.67 -5.17
CA ASN A 798 5.93 -7.64 -5.52
C ASN A 798 6.49 -9.07 -5.66
N PRO A 799 7.06 -9.44 -6.82
CA PRO A 799 7.54 -10.79 -7.06
C PRO A 799 8.93 -11.06 -6.45
N ASN A 800 9.65 -10.02 -6.01
CA ASN A 800 11.02 -10.14 -5.56
C ASN A 800 11.15 -10.88 -4.21
N ALA A 801 12.32 -11.44 -3.96
CA ALA A 801 12.67 -11.98 -2.65
C ALA A 801 12.47 -10.93 -1.53
N ALA A 802 12.11 -11.39 -0.33
CA ALA A 802 11.85 -10.63 0.87
C ALA A 802 10.84 -9.48 0.71
N SER A 803 9.94 -9.59 -0.27
CA SER A 803 9.05 -8.49 -0.68
C SER A 803 7.57 -8.83 -0.58
N GLY A 804 7.19 -9.81 0.24
CA GLY A 804 5.80 -10.03 0.62
C GLY A 804 5.67 -11.09 1.70
N GLY A 805 4.43 -11.45 2.02
CA GLY A 805 4.12 -12.24 3.20
C GLY A 805 4.13 -11.40 4.48
N ILE A 806 3.85 -12.05 5.62
CA ILE A 806 3.67 -11.40 6.91
C ILE A 806 4.80 -11.81 7.87
N SER A 807 5.63 -10.86 8.26
CA SER A 807 6.65 -11.05 9.31
C SER A 807 6.08 -10.62 10.66
N LEU A 808 5.94 -11.59 11.57
CA LEU A 808 5.37 -11.37 12.91
C LEU A 808 6.48 -11.12 13.91
N ARG A 809 6.31 -10.08 14.74
CA ARG A 809 7.20 -9.71 15.84
C ARG A 809 6.38 -9.58 17.11
N ILE A 810 5.83 -10.70 17.57
CA ILE A 810 4.93 -10.79 18.72
C ILE A 810 5.64 -11.42 19.93
N ALA A 811 5.44 -10.84 21.11
CA ALA A 811 5.94 -11.33 22.39
C ALA A 811 4.86 -12.08 23.20
N GLY A 812 3.64 -11.53 23.25
CA GLY A 812 2.48 -12.09 23.94
C GLY A 812 1.58 -12.89 22.99
N GLN A 813 0.27 -12.66 23.05
CA GLN A 813 -0.73 -13.43 22.31
C GLN A 813 -1.15 -12.73 21.00
N LEU A 814 -1.01 -13.45 19.88
CA LEU A 814 -1.60 -13.09 18.59
C LEU A 814 -2.92 -13.84 18.38
N ASP A 815 -3.94 -13.16 17.87
CA ASP A 815 -5.12 -13.76 17.24
C ASP A 815 -5.24 -13.18 15.83
N PHE A 816 -4.99 -13.99 14.79
CA PHE A 816 -5.05 -13.59 13.39
C PHE A 816 -6.06 -14.46 12.64
N SER A 817 -7.08 -13.88 12.00
CA SER A 817 -8.13 -14.71 11.41
C SER A 817 -8.90 -14.14 10.23
N HIS A 818 -9.62 -15.03 9.53
CA HIS A 818 -10.68 -14.70 8.57
C HIS A 818 -10.23 -13.95 7.30
N ILE A 819 -9.07 -14.33 6.74
CA ILE A 819 -8.45 -13.64 5.61
C ILE A 819 -7.93 -14.64 4.57
N TYR A 820 -8.08 -14.31 3.29
CA TYR A 820 -7.36 -14.95 2.19
C TYR A 820 -6.08 -14.16 1.86
N LEU A 821 -4.98 -14.87 1.63
CA LEU A 821 -3.67 -14.34 1.27
C LEU A 821 -3.20 -14.96 -0.04
N ASN A 822 -2.78 -14.11 -0.97
CA ASN A 822 -2.11 -14.52 -2.20
C ASN A 822 -0.80 -13.76 -2.41
N SER A 823 0.16 -14.41 -3.05
CA SER A 823 1.46 -13.81 -3.38
C SER A 823 1.51 -13.28 -4.83
N ASN A 824 2.64 -12.70 -5.20
CA ASN A 824 3.09 -12.58 -6.59
C ASN A 824 4.39 -13.38 -6.84
N LEU A 825 4.61 -14.43 -6.05
CA LEU A 825 5.83 -15.23 -6.03
C LEU A 825 5.70 -16.44 -6.96
N ARG A 826 6.78 -16.75 -7.68
CA ARG A 826 6.89 -17.90 -8.59
C ARG A 826 8.20 -18.70 -8.47
N SER A 827 9.03 -18.35 -7.50
CA SER A 827 10.35 -18.95 -7.30
C SER A 827 10.65 -19.14 -5.81
N ARG A 828 11.31 -20.25 -5.47
CA ARG A 828 11.89 -20.44 -4.12
C ARG A 828 13.15 -19.61 -3.90
N TYR A 829 13.64 -18.90 -4.92
CA TYR A 829 14.89 -18.12 -4.89
C TYR A 829 16.06 -18.91 -4.30
N ASN A 830 16.17 -20.19 -4.66
CA ASN A 830 17.18 -21.09 -4.11
C ASN A 830 17.23 -21.02 -2.57
N GLN A 831 16.06 -21.22 -1.93
CA GLN A 831 15.80 -21.14 -0.49
C GLN A 831 15.97 -19.75 0.15
N ASN A 832 16.18 -18.70 -0.64
CA ASN A 832 16.35 -17.32 -0.16
C ASN A 832 15.14 -16.41 -0.48
N ALA A 833 13.95 -16.98 -0.69
CA ALA A 833 12.78 -16.15 -1.02
C ALA A 833 12.37 -15.26 0.15
N VAL A 834 12.43 -15.75 1.39
CA VAL A 834 11.97 -15.02 2.61
C VAL A 834 10.58 -14.43 2.39
N TYR A 835 9.68 -15.27 1.88
CA TYR A 835 8.38 -14.85 1.36
C TYR A 835 7.32 -15.89 1.71
N LYS A 836 7.28 -16.25 3.00
CA LYS A 836 6.26 -17.15 3.54
C LYS A 836 4.99 -16.37 3.82
N GLY A 837 3.83 -17.03 3.80
CA GLY A 837 2.56 -16.40 4.17
C GLY A 837 2.65 -15.77 5.56
N PHE A 838 3.17 -16.54 6.52
CA PHE A 838 3.53 -16.06 7.86
C PHE A 838 4.91 -16.57 8.30
N MET A 839 5.69 -15.72 8.95
CA MET A 839 7.04 -16.05 9.43
C MET A 839 7.46 -15.31 10.69
N ASP A 840 8.58 -15.75 11.29
CA ASP A 840 9.27 -15.16 12.44
C ASP A 840 8.65 -15.49 13.83
N ASN A 841 8.29 -14.47 14.62
CA ASN A 841 7.96 -14.58 16.05
C ASN A 841 6.45 -14.51 16.29
N PHE A 842 5.85 -15.68 16.52
CA PHE A 842 4.40 -15.82 16.65
C PHE A 842 3.87 -15.58 18.08
N GLY A 843 4.75 -15.45 19.07
CA GLY A 843 4.36 -15.22 20.47
C GLY A 843 3.94 -16.49 21.22
N THR A 844 3.19 -16.32 22.30
CA THR A 844 2.79 -17.38 23.24
C THR A 844 1.28 -17.52 23.30
N ASN A 845 0.77 -18.75 23.25
CA ASN A 845 -0.67 -19.08 23.20
C ASN A 845 -1.43 -18.40 22.06
N SER A 846 -0.73 -18.10 20.98
CA SER A 846 -1.27 -17.43 19.80
C SER A 846 -2.17 -18.35 18.98
N LYS A 847 -3.03 -17.74 18.17
CA LYS A 847 -3.88 -18.43 17.20
C LYS A 847 -3.81 -17.77 15.84
N ILE A 848 -3.69 -18.59 14.80
CA ILE A 848 -3.95 -18.18 13.43
C ILE A 848 -5.00 -19.12 12.87
N HIS A 849 -6.19 -18.62 12.56
CA HIS A 849 -7.30 -19.51 12.25
C HIS A 849 -8.23 -18.98 11.17
N ASN A 850 -8.87 -19.90 10.45
CA ASN A 850 -9.77 -19.54 9.35
C ASN A 850 -9.07 -18.63 8.33
N VAL A 851 -7.84 -18.98 7.94
CA VAL A 851 -7.12 -18.30 6.85
C VAL A 851 -7.00 -19.22 5.64
N TRP A 852 -6.91 -18.63 4.45
CA TRP A 852 -6.59 -19.34 3.22
C TRP A 852 -5.33 -18.71 2.62
N VAL A 853 -4.25 -19.47 2.50
CA VAL A 853 -2.93 -18.98 2.10
C VAL A 853 -2.41 -19.79 0.93
N GLU A 854 -2.07 -19.11 -0.17
CA GLU A 854 -1.54 -19.76 -1.38
C GLU A 854 -0.45 -18.97 -2.11
N HIS A 855 0.35 -19.72 -2.88
CA HIS A 855 1.45 -19.24 -3.73
C HIS A 855 2.64 -18.62 -3.00
N PHE A 856 2.77 -18.79 -1.69
CA PHE A 856 3.95 -18.32 -0.96
C PHE A 856 5.11 -19.31 -1.09
N GLU A 857 6.28 -18.91 -0.57
CA GLU A 857 7.40 -19.83 -0.39
C GLU A 857 6.95 -21.00 0.48
N CYS A 858 6.45 -20.71 1.68
CA CYS A 858 5.75 -21.64 2.55
C CYS A 858 4.45 -20.97 3.01
N GLY A 859 3.47 -21.75 3.44
CA GLY A 859 2.33 -21.17 4.17
C GLY A 859 2.81 -20.53 5.47
N PHE A 860 3.51 -21.29 6.31
CA PHE A 860 3.98 -20.87 7.62
C PHE A 860 5.40 -21.37 7.90
N TRP A 861 6.29 -20.46 8.32
CA TRP A 861 7.60 -20.80 8.88
C TRP A 861 7.76 -20.21 10.27
N VAL A 862 7.48 -21.01 11.29
CA VAL A 862 7.45 -20.57 12.69
C VAL A 862 8.83 -20.76 13.29
N GLY A 863 9.54 -19.66 13.53
CA GLY A 863 10.88 -19.74 14.10
C GLY A 863 11.60 -18.40 14.18
N ASP A 864 12.32 -18.20 15.28
CA ASP A 864 13.11 -16.99 15.48
C ASP A 864 14.54 -17.13 14.96
N TYR A 865 14.93 -16.19 14.11
CA TYR A 865 16.30 -16.03 13.62
C TYR A 865 16.89 -14.68 13.99
N ALA A 866 16.16 -13.85 14.75
CA ALA A 866 16.54 -12.48 15.06
C ALA A 866 17.15 -12.28 16.46
N HIS A 867 16.95 -13.21 17.40
CA HIS A 867 17.48 -13.10 18.76
C HIS A 867 18.50 -14.19 19.09
N THR A 868 19.36 -13.92 20.08
CA THR A 868 20.36 -14.84 20.64
C THR A 868 20.38 -14.71 22.17
N PRO A 869 19.89 -15.70 22.95
CA PRO A 869 19.27 -16.93 22.46
C PRO A 869 17.96 -16.65 21.70
N ALA A 870 17.64 -17.51 20.74
CA ALA A 870 16.40 -17.43 19.98
C ALA A 870 15.17 -17.52 20.90
N LYS A 871 14.14 -16.72 20.60
CA LYS A 871 12.81 -16.79 21.21
C LYS A 871 11.98 -17.89 20.53
N ILE A 872 11.05 -18.51 21.25
CA ILE A 872 10.22 -19.59 20.71
C ILE A 872 8.75 -19.19 20.64
N ALA A 873 8.04 -19.72 19.65
CA ALA A 873 6.60 -19.77 19.69
C ALA A 873 6.17 -20.96 20.56
N GLU A 874 5.31 -20.73 21.53
CA GLU A 874 4.88 -21.73 22.49
C GLU A 874 3.35 -21.76 22.55
N GLY A 875 2.74 -22.93 22.35
CA GLY A 875 1.28 -23.06 22.40
C GLY A 875 0.54 -22.42 21.22
N LEU A 876 1.20 -22.20 20.07
CA LEU A 876 0.56 -21.69 18.86
C LEU A 876 -0.49 -22.67 18.35
N VAL A 877 -1.67 -22.20 17.95
CA VAL A 877 -2.69 -23.01 17.26
C VAL A 877 -2.96 -22.44 15.88
N ILE A 878 -2.67 -23.25 14.85
CA ILE A 878 -3.12 -23.01 13.48
C ILE A 878 -4.33 -23.91 13.24
N GLU A 879 -5.52 -23.34 13.00
CA GLU A 879 -6.74 -24.14 12.88
C GLU A 879 -7.72 -23.69 11.78
N ASN A 880 -8.53 -24.61 11.27
CA ASN A 880 -9.61 -24.33 10.32
C ASN A 880 -9.14 -23.61 9.04
N SER A 881 -7.93 -23.91 8.58
CA SER A 881 -7.25 -23.12 7.52
C SER A 881 -7.05 -23.92 6.23
N ARG A 882 -6.83 -23.21 5.13
CA ARG A 882 -6.47 -23.77 3.82
C ARG A 882 -5.06 -23.29 3.47
N ILE A 883 -4.12 -24.22 3.34
CA ILE A 883 -2.70 -23.92 3.11
C ILE A 883 -2.29 -24.68 1.85
N ARG A 884 -2.35 -24.00 0.71
CA ARG A 884 -2.36 -24.66 -0.60
C ARG A 884 -1.38 -24.03 -1.56
N ASN A 885 -0.92 -24.80 -2.54
CA ASN A 885 -0.15 -24.31 -3.69
C ASN A 885 1.08 -23.47 -3.30
N ASN A 886 1.77 -23.81 -2.21
CA ASN A 886 3.01 -23.12 -1.84
C ASN A 886 4.21 -23.83 -2.47
N LEU A 887 5.27 -23.08 -2.75
CA LEU A 887 6.44 -23.56 -3.47
C LEU A 887 7.32 -24.52 -2.63
N ALA A 888 7.14 -24.52 -1.31
CA ALA A 888 7.82 -25.33 -0.33
C ALA A 888 6.82 -25.85 0.72
N ASP A 889 7.21 -25.89 1.99
CA ASP A 889 6.41 -26.43 3.09
C ASP A 889 5.03 -25.76 3.21
N GLY A 890 4.02 -26.52 3.65
CA GLY A 890 2.76 -25.93 4.11
C GLY A 890 2.97 -25.20 5.44
N VAL A 891 3.37 -25.94 6.47
CA VAL A 891 3.75 -25.40 7.78
C VAL A 891 5.03 -26.06 8.27
N ASN A 892 6.01 -25.26 8.71
CA ASN A 892 7.18 -25.76 9.43
C ASN A 892 7.29 -25.12 10.83
N PHE A 893 7.24 -25.95 11.86
CA PHE A 893 7.55 -25.58 13.24
C PHE A 893 9.05 -25.79 13.48
N ALA A 894 9.79 -24.68 13.44
CA ALA A 894 11.24 -24.67 13.55
C ALA A 894 11.74 -23.99 14.85
N GLN A 895 13.06 -23.95 15.05
CA GLN A 895 13.73 -23.09 16.04
C GLN A 895 13.14 -23.19 17.46
N GLY A 896 12.90 -24.41 17.95
CA GLY A 896 12.42 -24.63 19.31
C GLY A 896 10.93 -24.40 19.53
N THR A 897 10.14 -24.16 18.47
CA THR A 897 8.68 -24.10 18.55
C THR A 897 8.13 -25.32 19.29
N GLY A 898 7.32 -25.08 20.32
CA GLY A 898 6.88 -26.09 21.27
C GLY A 898 5.39 -26.01 21.59
N HIS A 899 4.82 -27.14 22.01
CA HIS A 899 3.41 -27.29 22.39
C HIS A 899 2.41 -26.73 21.38
N SER A 900 2.82 -26.61 20.12
CA SER A 900 2.08 -25.92 19.06
C SER A 900 1.32 -26.93 18.22
N THR A 901 0.20 -26.50 17.63
CA THR A 901 -0.76 -27.38 16.96
C THR A 901 -1.12 -26.85 15.57
N VAL A 902 -1.13 -27.73 14.57
CA VAL A 902 -1.89 -27.53 13.32
C VAL A 902 -3.05 -28.51 13.32
N ARG A 903 -4.28 -28.01 13.20
CA ARG A 903 -5.46 -28.88 13.20
C ARG A 903 -6.59 -28.45 12.28
N ASN A 904 -7.43 -29.42 11.92
CA ASN A 904 -8.62 -29.20 11.09
C ASN A 904 -8.34 -28.32 9.87
N SER A 905 -7.22 -28.60 9.19
CA SER A 905 -6.74 -27.77 8.09
C SER A 905 -6.56 -28.59 6.81
N SER A 906 -6.82 -27.94 5.68
CA SER A 906 -6.62 -28.49 4.34
C SER A 906 -5.24 -28.06 3.87
N ILE A 907 -4.34 -29.02 3.71
CA ILE A 907 -2.96 -28.81 3.28
C ILE A 907 -2.83 -29.45 1.91
N ARG A 908 -2.66 -28.68 0.84
CA ARG A 908 -2.73 -29.26 -0.52
C ARG A 908 -1.68 -28.73 -1.46
N ASN A 909 -1.10 -29.61 -2.28
CA ASN A 909 -0.27 -29.21 -3.43
C ASN A 909 0.94 -28.34 -3.04
N ASN A 910 1.55 -28.64 -1.88
CA ASN A 910 2.72 -27.93 -1.38
C ASN A 910 4.02 -28.59 -1.86
N GLY A 911 5.06 -27.76 -2.00
CA GLY A 911 6.32 -28.05 -2.67
C GLY A 911 7.50 -28.45 -1.82
N ASP A 912 7.21 -28.88 -0.61
CA ASP A 912 8.10 -29.57 0.31
C ASP A 912 7.19 -30.24 1.34
N ASP A 913 7.66 -30.52 2.56
CA ASP A 913 6.81 -31.16 3.56
C ASP A 913 5.50 -30.40 3.84
N GLY A 914 4.35 -31.08 3.76
CA GLY A 914 3.05 -30.46 4.02
C GLY A 914 2.99 -29.86 5.42
N LEU A 915 3.31 -30.67 6.43
CA LEU A 915 3.45 -30.25 7.83
C LEU A 915 4.76 -30.82 8.41
N ALA A 916 5.65 -29.96 8.89
CA ALA A 916 6.97 -30.34 9.37
C ALA A 916 7.30 -29.80 10.77
N VAL A 917 8.08 -30.57 11.53
CA VAL A 917 8.82 -30.05 12.70
C VAL A 917 10.31 -30.22 12.45
N TRP A 918 11.01 -29.09 12.24
CA TRP A 918 12.46 -29.04 12.14
C TRP A 918 13.07 -28.45 13.41
N THR A 919 13.61 -29.29 14.29
CA THR A 919 14.23 -28.87 15.55
C THR A 919 15.65 -28.27 15.37
N SER A 920 15.76 -27.25 14.52
CA SER A 920 16.95 -26.44 14.34
C SER A 920 17.34 -25.70 15.63
N ASN A 921 18.63 -25.43 15.79
CA ASN A 921 19.21 -24.81 16.98
C ASN A 921 19.98 -23.52 16.68
N VAL A 922 19.66 -22.85 15.56
CA VAL A 922 20.31 -21.59 15.17
C VAL A 922 20.12 -20.57 16.28
N ASN A 923 21.15 -19.77 16.55
CA ASN A 923 21.17 -18.78 17.64
C ASN A 923 20.81 -19.37 19.03
N GLY A 924 21.08 -20.65 19.26
CA GLY A 924 20.83 -21.29 20.54
C GLY A 924 19.36 -21.54 20.85
N ALA A 925 18.51 -21.68 19.81
CA ALA A 925 17.14 -22.16 20.00
C ALA A 925 17.13 -23.54 20.70
N PRO A 926 16.19 -23.80 21.61
CA PRO A 926 16.06 -25.12 22.24
C PRO A 926 15.50 -26.17 21.26
N ALA A 927 15.48 -27.44 21.65
CA ALA A 927 14.79 -28.47 20.89
C ALA A 927 13.27 -28.23 20.95
N GLY A 928 12.60 -28.26 19.79
CA GLY A 928 11.13 -28.23 19.75
C GLY A 928 10.55 -29.50 20.37
N VAL A 929 9.47 -29.36 21.15
CA VAL A 929 8.85 -30.49 21.87
C VAL A 929 7.33 -30.39 21.85
N ASN A 930 6.65 -31.53 21.94
CA ASN A 930 5.21 -31.64 22.18
C ASN A 930 4.29 -30.97 21.13
N ASN A 931 4.80 -30.74 19.91
CA ASN A 931 3.98 -30.26 18.79
C ASN A 931 2.98 -31.32 18.29
N THR A 932 1.86 -30.87 17.74
CA THR A 932 0.72 -31.70 17.34
C THR A 932 0.25 -31.36 15.92
N PHE A 933 0.11 -32.37 15.06
CA PHE A 933 -0.56 -32.25 13.77
C PHE A 933 -1.78 -33.17 13.71
N SER A 934 -2.99 -32.65 13.95
CA SER A 934 -4.17 -33.52 14.08
C SER A 934 -5.39 -33.09 13.27
N TYR A 935 -6.17 -34.05 12.78
CA TYR A 935 -7.38 -33.78 11.99
C TYR A 935 -7.10 -32.99 10.72
N ASN A 936 -5.98 -33.21 10.05
CA ASN A 936 -5.66 -32.51 8.80
C ASN A 936 -5.92 -33.41 7.60
N THR A 937 -6.40 -32.82 6.50
CA THR A 937 -6.45 -33.47 5.19
C THR A 937 -5.30 -32.93 4.37
N ILE A 938 -4.35 -33.79 4.00
CA ILE A 938 -3.09 -33.45 3.35
C ILE A 938 -3.03 -34.16 1.99
N GLU A 939 -3.14 -33.41 0.90
CA GLU A 939 -3.36 -33.97 -0.44
C GLU A 939 -2.37 -33.43 -1.47
N ASN A 940 -2.04 -34.23 -2.48
CA ASN A 940 -1.31 -33.80 -3.67
C ASN A 940 0.07 -33.17 -3.39
N ASN A 941 0.71 -33.55 -2.28
CA ASN A 941 2.03 -33.04 -1.93
C ASN A 941 3.05 -33.48 -3.00
N TRP A 942 3.75 -32.56 -3.65
CA TRP A 942 4.52 -32.88 -4.88
C TRP A 942 6.03 -33.01 -4.68
N ARG A 943 6.51 -32.84 -3.45
CA ARG A 943 7.89 -33.10 -3.01
C ARG A 943 7.88 -33.55 -1.54
N ALA A 944 8.90 -34.29 -1.10
CA ALA A 944 9.11 -34.64 0.31
C ALA A 944 7.94 -35.43 0.93
N ALA A 945 7.39 -35.05 2.09
CA ALA A 945 6.31 -35.81 2.73
C ALA A 945 5.07 -34.97 3.07
N ALA A 946 3.92 -35.62 3.26
CA ALA A 946 2.76 -34.91 3.79
C ALA A 946 2.97 -34.49 5.26
N ILE A 947 3.55 -35.36 6.10
CA ILE A 947 3.94 -35.04 7.48
C ILE A 947 5.39 -35.46 7.72
N ALA A 948 6.21 -34.58 8.31
CA ALA A 948 7.59 -34.87 8.65
C ALA A 948 8.02 -34.42 10.06
N PHE A 949 8.77 -35.27 10.77
CA PHE A 949 9.47 -34.90 12.01
C PHE A 949 10.97 -35.19 11.87
N PHE A 950 11.80 -34.19 12.18
CA PHE A 950 13.27 -34.28 11.98
C PHE A 950 14.07 -34.40 13.28
N GLY A 951 13.42 -34.32 14.43
CA GLY A 951 14.03 -34.42 15.74
C GLY A 951 13.05 -34.07 16.84
N GLY A 952 13.58 -33.72 18.01
CA GLY A 952 12.77 -33.28 19.15
C GLY A 952 12.19 -34.43 19.95
N SER A 953 11.09 -34.15 20.66
CA SER A 953 10.48 -35.09 21.61
C SER A 953 8.98 -34.85 21.77
N GLY A 954 8.21 -35.93 21.96
CA GLY A 954 6.80 -35.80 22.38
C GLY A 954 5.83 -35.38 21.28
N HIS A 955 6.28 -35.29 20.03
CA HIS A 955 5.44 -34.88 18.92
C HIS A 955 4.36 -35.92 18.62
N LYS A 956 3.20 -35.46 18.15
CA LYS A 956 2.14 -36.34 17.70
C LYS A 956 1.52 -35.89 16.39
N ALA A 957 1.13 -36.85 15.56
CA ALA A 957 0.29 -36.60 14.40
C ALA A 957 -0.86 -37.61 14.35
N THR A 958 -2.10 -37.15 14.58
CA THR A 958 -3.24 -38.04 14.82
C THR A 958 -4.50 -37.67 14.03
N HIS A 959 -5.34 -38.64 13.67
CA HIS A 959 -6.59 -38.37 12.95
C HIS A 959 -6.39 -37.70 11.58
N ASN A 960 -5.28 -37.96 10.88
CA ASN A 960 -5.02 -37.31 9.59
C ASN A 960 -5.53 -38.16 8.41
N LEU A 961 -5.81 -37.49 7.29
CA LEU A 961 -6.04 -38.12 5.99
C LEU A 961 -4.97 -37.61 5.04
N ILE A 962 -4.19 -38.52 4.46
CA ILE A 962 -3.05 -38.22 3.58
C ILE A 962 -3.28 -38.91 2.23
N VAL A 963 -3.23 -38.16 1.12
CA VAL A 963 -3.64 -38.66 -0.19
C VAL A 963 -2.73 -38.15 -1.32
N ASP A 964 -2.37 -39.05 -2.25
CA ASP A 964 -1.75 -38.75 -3.56
C ASP A 964 -0.45 -37.92 -3.47
N THR A 965 0.55 -38.40 -2.74
CA THR A 965 1.87 -37.75 -2.69
C THR A 965 2.69 -38.09 -3.94
N VAL A 966 3.40 -37.12 -4.51
CA VAL A 966 4.28 -37.32 -5.68
C VAL A 966 5.74 -37.13 -5.27
N GLY A 967 6.60 -38.07 -5.69
CA GLY A 967 8.04 -37.99 -5.43
C GLY A 967 8.41 -38.07 -3.95
N GLY A 968 7.54 -38.67 -3.13
CA GLY A 968 7.54 -38.47 -1.68
C GLY A 968 6.87 -39.55 -0.85
N SER A 969 6.55 -39.21 0.40
CA SER A 969 5.94 -40.10 1.40
C SER A 969 4.69 -39.48 2.02
N GLY A 970 3.83 -40.31 2.61
CA GLY A 970 2.79 -39.79 3.49
C GLY A 970 3.38 -39.29 4.80
N ILE A 971 4.16 -40.12 5.48
CA ILE A 971 4.87 -39.76 6.72
C ILE A 971 6.36 -39.98 6.53
N ARG A 972 7.19 -39.03 6.96
CA ARG A 972 8.64 -39.16 6.97
C ARG A 972 9.25 -38.80 8.32
N MET A 973 10.29 -39.53 8.71
CA MET A 973 11.20 -39.10 9.76
C MET A 973 12.63 -39.27 9.28
N ASN A 974 13.49 -38.29 9.53
CA ASN A 974 14.91 -38.42 9.23
C ASN A 974 15.80 -37.64 10.20
N THR A 975 17.11 -37.85 10.10
CA THR A 975 18.15 -37.13 10.89
C THR A 975 19.16 -36.44 9.98
N VAL A 976 18.69 -35.92 8.84
CA VAL A 976 19.55 -35.36 7.79
C VAL A 976 19.88 -33.88 8.03
N PHE A 977 18.98 -33.15 8.69
CA PHE A 977 19.09 -31.70 8.85
C PHE A 977 19.91 -31.31 10.09
N PRO A 978 20.59 -30.15 10.08
CA PRO A 978 21.25 -29.61 11.27
C PRO A 978 20.25 -29.39 12.42
N GLY A 979 20.72 -29.55 13.65
CA GLY A 979 19.94 -29.27 14.86
C GLY A 979 19.91 -30.44 15.84
N TYR A 980 18.84 -30.50 16.63
CA TYR A 980 18.59 -31.62 17.52
C TYR A 980 17.90 -32.75 16.75
N HIS A 981 18.24 -34.00 17.07
CA HIS A 981 17.55 -35.19 16.57
C HIS A 981 16.75 -35.85 17.70
N PHE A 982 16.66 -37.18 17.72
CA PHE A 982 15.76 -37.93 18.60
C PHE A 982 16.43 -38.49 19.86
N GLN A 983 17.67 -38.11 20.18
CA GLN A 983 18.43 -38.71 21.29
C GLN A 983 17.68 -38.63 22.62
N ASN A 984 16.97 -37.53 22.86
CA ASN A 984 16.17 -37.28 24.06
C ASN A 984 14.65 -37.45 23.83
N ASN A 985 14.24 -38.07 22.72
CA ASN A 985 12.83 -38.29 22.44
C ASN A 985 12.21 -39.24 23.47
N THR A 986 11.20 -38.76 24.19
CA THR A 986 10.44 -39.56 25.17
C THR A 986 9.37 -40.43 24.52
N GLY A 987 8.98 -40.12 23.28
CA GLY A 987 7.95 -40.83 22.54
C GLY A 987 7.31 -39.93 21.48
N ILE A 988 7.36 -40.33 20.22
CA ILE A 988 6.59 -39.72 19.14
C ILE A 988 5.43 -40.66 18.77
N LEU A 989 4.25 -40.10 18.53
CA LEU A 989 3.04 -40.85 18.21
C LEU A 989 2.45 -40.45 16.86
N PHE A 990 2.26 -41.43 15.99
CA PHE A 990 1.37 -41.33 14.84
C PHE A 990 0.16 -42.21 15.11
N SER A 991 -1.06 -41.68 15.01
CA SER A 991 -2.26 -42.52 15.20
C SER A 991 -3.43 -42.16 14.31
N ASP A 992 -4.38 -43.09 14.18
CA ASP A 992 -5.69 -42.86 13.58
C ASP A 992 -5.59 -42.21 12.20
N THR A 993 -4.68 -42.68 11.34
CA THR A 993 -4.37 -41.99 10.07
C THR A 993 -4.62 -42.89 8.87
N THR A 994 -5.24 -42.34 7.84
CA THR A 994 -5.36 -43.01 6.53
C THR A 994 -4.37 -42.39 5.55
N ILE A 995 -3.61 -43.24 4.86
CA ILE A 995 -2.66 -42.86 3.81
C ILE A 995 -3.09 -43.55 2.51
N ILE A 996 -3.28 -42.82 1.41
CA ILE A 996 -3.80 -43.34 0.14
C ILE A 996 -2.92 -42.86 -1.01
N GLY A 997 -2.50 -43.76 -1.91
CA GLY A 997 -1.80 -43.37 -3.13
C GLY A 997 -0.41 -42.77 -2.91
N SER A 998 0.14 -42.91 -1.69
CA SER A 998 1.41 -42.31 -1.29
C SER A 998 2.61 -43.25 -1.45
N GLY A 999 3.81 -42.74 -1.14
CA GLY A 999 5.08 -43.39 -1.42
C GLY A 999 5.57 -43.05 -2.82
N THR A 1000 6.77 -43.50 -3.21
CA THR A 1000 7.24 -43.34 -4.58
C THR A 1000 8.39 -44.28 -4.92
N SER A 1001 8.63 -44.50 -6.21
CA SER A 1001 9.90 -45.07 -6.70
C SER A 1001 10.89 -44.03 -7.20
N LYS A 1002 10.52 -42.74 -7.21
CA LYS A 1002 11.32 -41.68 -7.83
C LYS A 1002 11.19 -40.36 -7.09
N ASP A 1003 11.85 -40.26 -5.94
CA ASP A 1003 12.10 -38.96 -5.29
C ASP A 1003 13.05 -38.09 -6.15
N LEU A 1004 13.41 -36.90 -5.67
CA LEU A 1004 14.34 -36.00 -6.38
C LEU A 1004 15.77 -36.56 -6.52
N TYR A 1005 16.08 -37.64 -5.79
CA TYR A 1005 17.34 -38.37 -5.88
C TYR A 1005 17.20 -39.68 -6.68
N ASN A 1006 16.09 -39.84 -7.42
CA ASN A 1006 15.74 -41.03 -8.19
C ASN A 1006 15.72 -42.32 -7.35
N GLY A 1007 15.31 -42.21 -6.08
CA GLY A 1007 15.16 -43.36 -5.18
C GLY A 1007 13.73 -43.60 -4.73
N GLU A 1008 13.50 -44.82 -4.27
CA GLU A 1008 12.24 -45.20 -3.64
C GLU A 1008 12.07 -44.63 -2.22
N ARG A 1009 10.83 -44.31 -1.88
CA ARG A 1009 10.37 -43.92 -0.54
C ARG A 1009 9.09 -44.66 -0.19
N GLY A 1010 8.99 -45.07 1.07
CA GLY A 1010 7.78 -45.71 1.56
C GLY A 1010 6.62 -44.73 1.69
N ALA A 1011 5.38 -45.24 1.76
CA ALA A 1011 4.25 -44.43 2.22
C ALA A 1011 4.50 -43.90 3.65
N ILE A 1012 5.17 -44.70 4.48
CA ILE A 1012 5.90 -44.26 5.68
C ILE A 1012 7.40 -44.51 5.43
N ASP A 1013 8.23 -43.47 5.50
CA ASP A 1013 9.69 -43.53 5.29
C ASP A 1013 10.44 -43.09 6.55
N LEU A 1014 11.22 -44.02 7.13
CA LEU A 1014 12.06 -43.75 8.29
C LEU A 1014 13.53 -43.86 7.89
N GLU A 1015 14.22 -42.72 7.87
CA GLU A 1015 15.58 -42.58 7.36
C GLU A 1015 16.53 -42.20 8.50
N ALA A 1016 17.24 -43.18 9.08
CA ALA A 1016 18.23 -42.91 10.11
C ALA A 1016 19.54 -42.41 9.47
N SER A 1017 19.50 -41.19 8.92
CA SER A 1017 20.53 -40.63 8.04
C SER A 1017 21.91 -40.60 8.72
N ASN A 1018 21.98 -40.00 9.92
CA ASN A 1018 23.21 -39.84 10.69
C ASN A 1018 23.05 -40.33 12.13
N ASP A 1019 21.97 -39.90 12.80
CA ASP A 1019 21.62 -40.31 14.15
C ASP A 1019 20.46 -41.32 14.16
N PRO A 1020 20.31 -42.10 15.24
CA PRO A 1020 19.23 -43.07 15.36
C PRO A 1020 17.84 -42.42 15.42
N ILE A 1021 16.86 -43.05 14.77
CA ILE A 1021 15.44 -42.80 15.03
C ILE A 1021 15.03 -43.68 16.20
N ARG A 1022 14.45 -43.08 17.25
CA ARG A 1022 14.11 -43.81 18.48
C ARG A 1022 12.78 -43.40 19.09
N ASN A 1023 12.15 -44.33 19.80
CA ASN A 1023 10.91 -44.12 20.58
C ASN A 1023 9.76 -43.58 19.72
N VAL A 1024 9.35 -44.36 18.72
CA VAL A 1024 8.27 -43.97 17.80
C VAL A 1024 7.20 -45.05 17.78
N THR A 1025 5.94 -44.64 17.94
CA THR A 1025 4.78 -45.51 17.88
C THR A 1025 3.85 -45.07 16.75
N PHE A 1026 3.47 -46.02 15.91
CA PHE A 1026 2.40 -45.92 14.93
C PHE A 1026 1.24 -46.80 15.39
N THR A 1027 0.02 -46.29 15.47
CA THR A 1027 -1.15 -47.06 15.93
C THR A 1027 -2.39 -46.74 15.09
N ASP A 1028 -3.16 -47.75 14.69
CA ASP A 1028 -4.42 -47.57 13.94
C ASP A 1028 -4.21 -46.80 12.62
N ILE A 1029 -3.32 -47.32 11.77
CA ILE A 1029 -2.96 -46.72 10.47
C ILE A 1029 -3.45 -47.60 9.33
N ASP A 1030 -4.21 -47.01 8.40
CA ASP A 1030 -4.57 -47.63 7.13
C ASP A 1030 -3.68 -47.07 6.02
N ILE A 1031 -2.95 -47.95 5.34
CA ILE A 1031 -2.07 -47.62 4.21
C ILE A 1031 -2.63 -48.31 2.96
N LEU A 1032 -3.16 -47.52 2.03
CA LEU A 1032 -3.94 -48.00 0.90
C LEU A 1032 -3.27 -47.59 -0.42
N ASN A 1033 -3.19 -48.52 -1.37
CA ASN A 1033 -2.74 -48.27 -2.74
C ASN A 1033 -1.37 -47.59 -2.84
N THR A 1034 -0.38 -48.13 -2.13
CA THR A 1034 0.97 -47.56 -2.12
C THR A 1034 1.67 -47.70 -3.48
N GLN A 1035 2.37 -46.65 -3.91
CA GLN A 1035 3.14 -46.65 -5.17
C GLN A 1035 4.22 -47.72 -5.19
N ARG A 1036 5.11 -47.72 -4.18
CA ARG A 1036 6.21 -48.69 -4.00
C ARG A 1036 6.02 -49.53 -2.75
N SER A 1037 6.84 -49.36 -1.71
CA SER A 1037 6.72 -50.11 -0.45
C SER A 1037 5.91 -49.32 0.59
N ALA A 1038 5.11 -49.98 1.43
CA ALA A 1038 4.26 -49.27 2.41
C ALA A 1038 5.08 -48.67 3.56
N VAL A 1039 5.88 -49.48 4.26
CA VAL A 1039 6.78 -49.00 5.32
C VAL A 1039 8.23 -49.25 4.90
N GLN A 1040 9.04 -48.19 4.92
CA GLN A 1040 10.45 -48.22 4.50
C GLN A 1040 11.38 -47.77 5.63
N PHE A 1041 12.45 -48.54 5.87
CA PHE A 1041 13.52 -48.20 6.81
C PHE A 1041 14.86 -48.20 6.10
N GLY A 1042 15.74 -47.25 6.43
CA GLY A 1042 17.10 -47.33 5.93
C GLY A 1042 18.08 -46.33 6.49
N TYR A 1043 19.24 -46.27 5.85
CA TYR A 1043 20.46 -45.61 6.34
C TYR A 1043 21.00 -46.23 7.65
N GLY A 1044 22.17 -45.75 8.08
CA GLY A 1044 23.02 -46.45 9.05
C GLY A 1044 22.88 -46.01 10.51
N GLY A 1045 22.15 -44.94 10.81
CA GLY A 1045 22.08 -44.33 12.14
C GLY A 1045 21.49 -45.25 13.21
N GLY A 1046 20.53 -46.11 12.86
CA GLY A 1046 19.93 -47.09 13.76
C GLY A 1046 18.45 -46.84 14.07
N PHE A 1047 17.74 -47.91 14.43
CA PHE A 1047 16.31 -47.87 14.80
C PHE A 1047 16.08 -48.56 16.15
N GLU A 1048 15.61 -47.78 17.13
CA GLU A 1048 15.46 -48.21 18.53
C GLU A 1048 14.03 -47.97 19.02
N ASN A 1049 13.36 -49.02 19.53
CA ASN A 1049 12.00 -48.90 20.06
C ASN A 1049 11.01 -48.27 19.06
N ILE A 1050 10.94 -48.87 17.86
CA ILE A 1050 9.96 -48.52 16.84
C ILE A 1050 8.84 -49.54 16.87
N VAL A 1051 7.61 -49.06 17.10
CA VAL A 1051 6.43 -49.92 17.31
C VAL A 1051 5.31 -49.52 16.35
N PHE A 1052 4.70 -50.53 15.76
CA PHE A 1052 3.55 -50.43 14.88
C PHE A 1052 2.42 -51.30 15.45
N ASN A 1053 1.25 -50.73 15.72
CA ASN A 1053 0.09 -51.44 16.26
C ASN A 1053 -1.11 -51.23 15.33
N HIS A 1054 -1.87 -52.29 15.07
CA HIS A 1054 -3.11 -52.19 14.27
C HIS A 1054 -2.88 -51.50 12.93
N ILE A 1055 -1.99 -52.06 12.13
CA ILE A 1055 -1.67 -51.52 10.80
C ILE A 1055 -2.41 -52.35 9.76
N ARG A 1056 -3.09 -51.67 8.85
CA ARG A 1056 -3.65 -52.29 7.65
C ARG A 1056 -2.90 -51.78 6.43
N ILE A 1057 -2.36 -52.69 5.65
CA ILE A 1057 -1.71 -52.42 4.38
C ILE A 1057 -2.50 -53.13 3.28
N ASP A 1058 -3.02 -52.38 2.33
CA ASP A 1058 -3.82 -52.92 1.23
C ASP A 1058 -3.37 -52.30 -0.09
N GLY A 1059 -2.63 -53.08 -0.89
CA GLY A 1059 -2.06 -52.64 -2.16
C GLY A 1059 -0.67 -51.98 -2.01
N THR A 1060 0.36 -52.63 -2.57
CA THR A 1060 1.71 -52.06 -2.72
C THR A 1060 2.25 -52.30 -4.13
N GLY A 1061 3.29 -51.56 -4.53
CA GLY A 1061 3.97 -51.72 -5.81
C GLY A 1061 3.10 -51.39 -7.02
N LEU A 1062 2.09 -50.52 -6.86
CA LEU A 1062 1.17 -50.13 -7.92
C LEU A 1062 1.82 -49.34 -9.06
N ASP A 1063 3.01 -48.76 -8.83
CA ASP A 1063 3.79 -48.13 -9.90
C ASP A 1063 4.46 -49.14 -10.86
N GLY A 1064 4.51 -50.43 -10.47
CA GLY A 1064 5.14 -51.51 -11.25
C GLY A 1064 6.65 -51.41 -11.38
N VAL A 1065 7.31 -50.48 -10.67
CA VAL A 1065 8.75 -50.25 -10.77
C VAL A 1065 9.51 -51.28 -9.93
N THR A 1066 10.52 -51.90 -10.54
CA THR A 1066 11.38 -52.89 -9.88
C THR A 1066 12.81 -52.42 -9.63
N SER A 1067 13.31 -51.44 -10.39
CA SER A 1067 14.63 -50.84 -10.11
C SER A 1067 14.65 -50.22 -8.72
N SER A 1068 15.76 -50.36 -8.00
CA SER A 1068 15.95 -49.79 -6.67
C SER A 1068 17.25 -49.00 -6.62
N ARG A 1069 17.24 -47.88 -5.90
CA ARG A 1069 18.43 -47.09 -5.61
C ARG A 1069 19.30 -47.75 -4.54
N PHE A 1070 18.68 -48.40 -3.56
CA PHE A 1070 19.35 -48.81 -2.32
C PHE A 1070 19.62 -50.31 -2.22
N SER A 1071 18.92 -51.14 -3.00
CA SER A 1071 19.01 -52.59 -2.95
C SER A 1071 18.97 -53.23 -4.34
N SER A 1072 18.95 -54.56 -4.40
CA SER A 1072 18.70 -55.28 -5.66
C SER A 1072 17.28 -55.01 -6.17
N PRO A 1073 17.00 -55.13 -7.48
CA PRO A 1073 15.65 -54.91 -8.01
C PRO A 1073 14.58 -55.74 -7.30
N HIS A 1074 13.46 -55.11 -6.93
CA HIS A 1074 12.35 -55.73 -6.20
C HIS A 1074 11.01 -55.00 -6.46
N PRO A 1075 9.87 -55.70 -6.52
CA PRO A 1075 8.55 -55.09 -6.44
C PRO A 1075 8.31 -54.39 -5.08
N GLY A 1076 7.30 -53.51 -5.01
CA GLY A 1076 6.92 -52.86 -3.76
C GLY A 1076 6.43 -53.84 -2.69
N ALA A 1077 6.98 -53.76 -1.48
CA ALA A 1077 6.68 -54.65 -0.35
C ALA A 1077 5.82 -53.98 0.72
N ALA A 1078 5.21 -54.75 1.62
CA ALA A 1078 4.56 -54.22 2.82
C ALA A 1078 5.59 -53.54 3.74
N ILE A 1079 6.73 -54.22 3.97
CA ILE A 1079 7.84 -53.71 4.78
C ILE A 1079 9.14 -53.88 4.00
N TYR A 1080 9.91 -52.81 3.86
CA TYR A 1080 11.19 -52.80 3.17
C TYR A 1080 12.28 -52.20 4.06
N THR A 1081 13.44 -52.86 4.13
CA THR A 1081 14.64 -52.28 4.75
C THR A 1081 15.85 -52.36 3.83
N TYR A 1082 16.61 -51.26 3.76
CA TYR A 1082 17.93 -51.20 3.11
C TYR A 1082 19.04 -50.88 4.14
N THR A 1083 18.85 -51.40 5.35
CA THR A 1083 19.81 -51.35 6.44
C THR A 1083 19.66 -52.59 7.31
N GLY A 1084 20.77 -53.07 7.85
CA GLY A 1084 20.79 -54.13 8.86
C GLY A 1084 20.83 -53.60 10.30
N ASN A 1085 20.89 -52.28 10.51
CA ASN A 1085 21.06 -51.69 11.84
C ASN A 1085 19.72 -51.23 12.43
N GLY A 1086 19.04 -52.08 13.19
CA GLY A 1086 17.86 -51.65 13.95
C GLY A 1086 16.83 -52.74 14.17
N SER A 1087 15.71 -52.33 14.76
CA SER A 1087 14.57 -53.19 15.04
C SER A 1087 13.25 -52.45 14.90
N ALA A 1088 12.19 -53.19 14.54
CA ALA A 1088 10.82 -52.70 14.57
C ALA A 1088 9.87 -53.83 14.97
N THR A 1089 8.87 -53.50 15.80
CA THR A 1089 7.85 -54.44 16.26
C THR A 1089 6.51 -54.09 15.64
N PHE A 1090 5.86 -55.04 15.00
CA PHE A 1090 4.50 -54.92 14.47
C PHE A 1090 3.57 -55.83 15.27
N ASN A 1091 2.48 -55.26 15.79
CA ASN A 1091 1.43 -55.96 16.51
C ASN A 1091 0.13 -55.83 15.72
N ASN A 1092 -0.53 -56.95 15.40
CA ASN A 1092 -1.78 -56.98 14.63
C ASN A 1092 -1.65 -56.23 13.29
N LEU A 1093 -0.76 -56.74 12.45
CA LEU A 1093 -0.54 -56.28 11.08
C LEU A 1093 -1.42 -57.08 10.11
N THR A 1094 -2.22 -56.38 9.32
CA THR A 1094 -3.00 -56.97 8.22
C THR A 1094 -2.44 -56.52 6.88
N MET A 1095 -2.23 -57.46 5.98
CA MET A 1095 -1.66 -57.20 4.65
C MET A 1095 -2.51 -57.85 3.57
N GLN A 1096 -2.79 -57.10 2.52
CA GLN A 1096 -3.54 -57.57 1.36
C GLN A 1096 -2.94 -56.96 0.08
N ASN A 1097 -2.99 -57.69 -1.03
CA ASN A 1097 -2.61 -57.19 -2.35
C ASN A 1097 -1.17 -56.64 -2.42
N ILE A 1098 -0.21 -57.37 -1.83
CA ILE A 1098 1.20 -56.96 -1.77
C ILE A 1098 1.93 -57.43 -3.03
N ALA A 1099 2.58 -56.52 -3.77
CA ALA A 1099 3.27 -56.87 -5.02
C ALA A 1099 4.53 -57.72 -4.80
N HIS A 1100 5.25 -57.54 -3.68
CA HIS A 1100 6.39 -58.38 -3.34
C HIS A 1100 5.91 -59.76 -2.85
N PRO A 1101 6.35 -60.87 -3.48
CA PRO A 1101 5.79 -62.21 -3.19
C PRO A 1101 6.05 -62.69 -1.75
N ASP A 1102 7.17 -62.27 -1.15
CA ASP A 1102 7.49 -62.63 0.24
C ASP A 1102 6.85 -61.69 1.27
N LEU A 1103 5.98 -60.77 0.82
CA LEU A 1103 5.35 -59.67 1.57
C LEU A 1103 6.32 -58.60 2.07
N TYR A 1104 7.53 -58.99 2.48
CA TYR A 1104 8.57 -58.13 3.04
C TYR A 1104 9.87 -58.26 2.26
N PHE A 1105 10.70 -57.22 2.27
CA PHE A 1105 12.06 -57.27 1.75
C PHE A 1105 13.03 -56.66 2.76
N ILE A 1106 13.67 -57.51 3.55
CA ILE A 1106 14.41 -57.10 4.76
C ILE A 1106 15.91 -57.37 4.56
N GLN A 1107 16.73 -56.33 4.67
CA GLN A 1107 18.18 -56.46 4.65
C GLN A 1107 18.68 -57.23 5.88
N ASN A 1108 19.61 -58.15 5.65
CA ASN A 1108 20.19 -58.99 6.69
C ASN A 1108 20.76 -58.15 7.85
N GLY A 1109 20.45 -58.56 9.08
CA GLY A 1109 20.80 -57.88 10.32
C GLY A 1109 19.64 -57.11 10.96
N PHE A 1110 18.67 -56.64 10.18
CA PHE A 1110 17.53 -55.91 10.73
C PHE A 1110 16.59 -56.85 11.49
N HIS A 1111 16.22 -56.49 12.71
CA HIS A 1111 15.36 -57.30 13.57
C HIS A 1111 13.89 -56.90 13.42
N LEU A 1112 13.20 -57.49 12.44
CA LEU A 1112 11.75 -57.36 12.29
C LEU A 1112 11.03 -58.34 13.22
N ILE A 1113 10.18 -57.83 14.11
CA ILE A 1113 9.39 -58.62 15.07
C ILE A 1113 7.91 -58.50 14.69
N LEU A 1114 7.25 -59.63 14.43
CA LEU A 1114 5.83 -59.68 14.06
C LEU A 1114 5.05 -60.47 15.12
N ASN A 1115 4.14 -59.78 15.81
CA ASN A 1115 3.20 -60.38 16.76
C ASN A 1115 1.81 -60.31 16.14
N GLU A 1116 1.21 -61.45 15.79
CA GLU A 1116 -0.09 -61.53 15.12
C GLU A 1116 -0.10 -60.78 13.77
N ALA A 1117 0.46 -61.39 12.72
CA ALA A 1117 0.39 -60.87 11.36
C ALA A 1117 -0.45 -61.82 10.49
N ILE A 1118 -1.40 -61.26 9.73
CA ILE A 1118 -2.26 -61.99 8.80
C ILE A 1118 -2.05 -61.39 7.40
N GLY A 1119 -1.68 -62.22 6.44
CA GLY A 1119 -1.55 -61.85 5.03
C GLY A 1119 -2.28 -62.86 4.14
N ASP A 1120 -3.02 -62.36 3.16
CA ASP A 1120 -3.70 -63.15 2.11
C ASP A 1120 -2.96 -63.08 0.76
#